data_AF-A0AAU4C9P4-F1
#
_entry.id   AF-A0AAU4C9P4-F1
#
_cell.length_a   1.000
_cell.length_b   1.000
_cell.length_c   1.000
_cell.angle_alpha   90.00
_cell.angle_beta   90.00
_cell.angle_gamma   90.00
#
_symmetry.space_group_name_H-M   'P 1'
#
loop_
_entity.id
_entity.type
_entity.pdbx_description
1 polymer ?
#
loop_
_entity_poly.entity_id
_entity_poly.type
_entity_poly.pdbx_seq_one_letter_code
_entity_poly.pdbx_strand_id
1 'polypeptide(L)'
;MGTSAGYTPAAVPECPYVVTQTWASAEALRAGGALKENCVVTVPGPVIGTAGNTSATFITLQPVSATEFADEALVNTAFELGAWQGTYDFAAQKLTKLADSSGNVAVDTDLTFDTVATQVPWHLGAALGVGGWRDNYIEDTTLTAADTVVLANQFVGNTLRDTTMDFTGWVSGAITRTKVEGTGTHAITGAFASWTNSDITGGSTVNGRITLNNSHIENSSQVINTAGLTSSATGLTNATIKGASVLTVLGAGNITVSGGSVVTNGSIITTEAVVPAARSINVSAGSEINGATLRVDGTGTGGITLTTARVYGRPSAAPTDSILLSGTTTAGSISYSRVDVDCGVVGAGPAHSWDGVQGAIISDSILRQARIVKGVAAHAFQIANGSDILGGIITANGTTTGADARFSMTFSRLTSMAITQLPASSGSISFNSCNLNNSLIEMTSGPKNLSLTDCLMNGINQASNYIKTSNTANTSTGIALSGTEIRENGRLDITETGAGSFIQVNRCVIKGGVLGGSFGRMLIDGTSDAFSVSNCVVDDGIFTVTNAAAGSLTSPTSVYDIKVGCGGTFSVVNPSAAATRQFRHIRIQGRAVFSALNTSGGPNFDVFGIELSDESQLNLLGALAAPVRDIDIMGRSVCNVNIGGSIQNHRQDQETVLNTGAFSHFWTVFELRNPLAVAVPTPFTCTAANIGKLRSKAFDDWIGV
;
A
#
# COMPACT_ATOMS: atom_id res chain seq x y z
N MET A 1 -45.90 8.61 18.46
CA MET A 1 -46.55 8.71 19.78
C MET A 1 -48.05 8.53 19.60
N GLY A 2 -48.50 7.27 19.55
CA GLY A 2 -49.91 6.94 19.66
C GLY A 2 -50.20 6.67 21.14
N THR A 3 -51.21 7.33 21.69
CA THR A 3 -51.69 7.07 23.05
C THR A 3 -52.21 5.63 23.10
N SER A 4 -51.59 4.79 23.94
CA SER A 4 -52.15 3.51 24.35
C SER A 4 -53.55 3.75 24.91
N ALA A 5 -54.57 3.31 24.18
CA ALA A 5 -55.88 3.10 24.78
C ALA A 5 -55.70 1.92 25.73
N GLY A 6 -55.37 2.20 26.99
CA GLY A 6 -55.18 1.18 28.00
C GLY A 6 -56.46 0.36 28.14
N TYR A 7 -56.37 -0.95 27.90
CA TYR A 7 -57.42 -1.89 28.26
C TYR A 7 -57.73 -1.74 29.74
N THR A 8 -58.88 -1.15 30.04
CA THR A 8 -59.42 -1.07 31.39
C THR A 8 -60.73 -1.86 31.34
N PRO A 9 -60.75 -3.13 31.82
CA PRO A 9 -61.98 -3.87 31.84
C PRO A 9 -62.99 -3.07 32.65
N ALA A 10 -64.20 -2.91 32.12
CA ALA A 10 -65.25 -2.21 32.83
C ALA A 10 -65.43 -2.89 34.19
N ALA A 11 -65.35 -2.10 35.28
CA ALA A 11 -65.80 -2.61 36.56
C ALA A 11 -67.28 -3.00 36.45
N VAL A 12 -67.78 -3.73 37.45
CA VAL A 12 -69.19 -4.03 37.74
C VAL A 12 -69.73 -5.39 37.21
N PRO A 13 -70.95 -5.83 37.59
CA PRO A 13 -71.28 -6.86 38.59
C PRO A 13 -71.71 -8.22 38.00
N GLU A 14 -71.47 -9.30 38.75
CA GLU A 14 -71.92 -10.69 38.55
C GLU A 14 -72.04 -11.15 37.08
N CYS A 15 -70.91 -11.62 36.53
CA CYS A 15 -70.93 -12.41 35.31
C CYS A 15 -71.71 -13.72 35.57
N PRO A 16 -72.73 -14.07 34.75
CA PRO A 16 -73.61 -15.21 35.00
C PRO A 16 -72.96 -16.58 34.76
N TYR A 17 -71.69 -16.61 34.35
CA TYR A 17 -70.89 -17.82 34.17
C TYR A 17 -69.54 -17.67 34.86
N VAL A 18 -68.92 -18.81 35.19
CA VAL A 18 -67.60 -18.85 35.82
C VAL A 18 -66.60 -18.10 34.94
N VAL A 19 -65.86 -17.14 35.51
CA VAL A 19 -64.90 -16.32 34.77
C VAL A 19 -63.78 -17.17 34.17
N THR A 20 -63.33 -18.21 34.88
CA THR A 20 -62.35 -19.17 34.36
C THR A 20 -63.03 -20.39 33.74
N GLN A 21 -62.82 -20.61 32.45
CA GLN A 21 -63.45 -21.67 31.66
C GLN A 21 -62.39 -22.61 31.07
N THR A 22 -62.78 -23.86 30.76
CA THR A 22 -61.98 -24.66 29.83
C THR A 22 -62.16 -24.11 28.42
N TRP A 23 -61.22 -24.40 27.51
CA TRP A 23 -61.36 -23.98 26.11
C TRP A 23 -62.68 -24.48 25.48
N ALA A 24 -63.00 -25.76 25.70
CA ALA A 24 -64.24 -26.37 25.19
C ALA A 24 -65.51 -25.69 25.75
N SER A 25 -65.48 -25.29 27.03
CA SER A 25 -66.60 -24.56 27.64
C SER A 25 -66.76 -23.15 27.07
N ALA A 26 -65.65 -22.44 26.83
CA ALA A 26 -65.67 -21.11 26.21
C ALA A 26 -66.14 -21.16 24.75
N GLU A 27 -65.68 -22.16 23.98
CA GLU A 27 -66.14 -22.39 22.60
C GLU A 27 -67.63 -22.76 22.56
N ALA A 28 -68.13 -23.55 23.51
CA ALA A 28 -69.56 -23.85 23.60
C ALA A 28 -70.41 -22.60 23.88
N LEU A 29 -69.92 -21.67 24.72
CA LEU A 29 -70.59 -20.39 24.95
C LEU A 29 -70.61 -19.52 23.69
N ARG A 30 -69.49 -19.47 22.96
CA ARG A 30 -69.36 -18.73 21.69
C ARG A 30 -70.27 -19.31 20.61
N ALA A 31 -70.23 -20.62 20.38
CA ALA A 31 -71.05 -21.30 19.38
C ALA A 31 -72.56 -21.26 19.72
N GLY A 32 -72.90 -21.23 21.00
CA GLY A 32 -74.27 -21.13 21.49
C GLY A 32 -74.88 -19.72 21.49
N GLY A 33 -74.13 -18.68 21.11
CA GLY A 33 -74.61 -17.30 21.17
C GLY A 33 -74.83 -16.78 22.60
N ALA A 34 -74.12 -17.36 23.58
CA ALA A 34 -74.36 -17.13 25.00
C ALA A 34 -73.33 -16.19 25.64
N LEU A 35 -72.38 -15.65 24.86
CA LEU A 35 -71.42 -14.68 25.36
C LEU A 35 -72.11 -13.37 25.75
N LYS A 36 -71.52 -12.66 26.72
CA LYS A 36 -72.03 -11.39 27.24
C LYS A 36 -70.92 -10.37 27.26
N GLU A 37 -71.14 -9.24 26.60
CA GLU A 37 -70.14 -8.18 26.41
C GLU A 37 -69.67 -7.54 27.73
N ASN A 38 -70.45 -7.67 28.80
CA ASN A 38 -70.12 -7.19 30.14
C ASN A 38 -69.36 -8.22 31.00
N CYS A 39 -68.95 -9.35 30.43
CA CYS A 39 -68.16 -10.37 31.11
C CYS A 39 -66.74 -10.45 30.56
N VAL A 40 -65.85 -11.09 31.31
CA VAL A 40 -64.56 -11.56 30.81
C VAL A 40 -64.48 -13.08 30.96
N VAL A 41 -63.84 -13.74 29.99
CA VAL A 41 -63.63 -15.19 29.98
C VAL A 41 -62.13 -15.45 30.00
N THR A 42 -61.65 -16.13 31.03
CA THR A 42 -60.27 -16.59 31.15
C THR A 42 -60.18 -18.05 30.77
N VAL A 43 -59.37 -18.38 29.77
CA VAL A 43 -59.09 -19.76 29.34
C VAL A 43 -57.61 -20.11 29.55
N PRO A 44 -57.27 -21.39 29.79
CA PRO A 44 -55.88 -21.85 29.70
C PRO A 44 -55.32 -21.57 28.31
N GLY A 45 -54.16 -20.92 28.25
CA GLY A 45 -53.43 -20.65 27.02
C GLY A 45 -52.26 -21.63 26.80
N PRO A 46 -51.45 -21.39 25.75
CA PRO A 46 -50.25 -22.17 25.50
C PRO A 46 -49.25 -22.03 26.65
N VAL A 47 -48.51 -23.10 26.95
CA VAL A 47 -47.42 -23.03 27.94
C VAL A 47 -46.24 -22.30 27.29
N ILE A 48 -45.79 -21.20 27.91
CA ILE A 48 -44.63 -20.43 27.46
C ILE A 48 -43.38 -20.92 28.21
N GLY A 49 -42.25 -21.04 27.51
CA GLY A 49 -40.94 -21.30 28.11
C GLY A 49 -40.29 -22.64 27.70
N THR A 50 -39.19 -22.97 28.36
CA THR A 50 -38.32 -24.12 28.06
C THR A 50 -38.55 -25.27 29.02
N ALA A 51 -38.19 -26.50 28.63
CA ALA A 51 -38.27 -27.65 29.52
C ALA A 51 -37.42 -27.41 30.79
N GLY A 52 -38.08 -27.36 31.95
CA GLY A 52 -37.47 -27.03 33.25
C GLY A 52 -37.75 -25.59 33.74
N ASN A 53 -38.22 -24.70 32.87
CA ASN A 53 -38.62 -23.33 33.18
C ASN A 53 -39.81 -22.89 32.30
N THR A 54 -40.98 -23.47 32.58
CA THR A 54 -42.23 -23.19 31.84
C THR A 54 -43.24 -22.46 32.71
N SER A 55 -44.00 -21.54 32.11
CA SER A 55 -45.18 -20.93 32.70
C SER A 55 -46.44 -21.38 31.96
N ALA A 56 -47.41 -21.92 32.70
CA ALA A 56 -48.79 -21.94 32.20
C ALA A 56 -49.26 -20.50 31.94
N THR A 57 -50.02 -20.29 30.88
CA THR A 57 -50.61 -18.98 30.59
C THR A 57 -52.12 -19.02 30.76
N PHE A 58 -52.69 -17.88 31.15
CA PHE A 58 -54.12 -17.68 31.21
C PHE A 58 -54.49 -16.49 30.34
N ILE A 59 -55.33 -16.73 29.33
CA ILE A 59 -55.76 -15.73 28.36
C ILE A 59 -57.14 -15.24 28.78
N THR A 60 -57.24 -13.97 29.14
CA THR A 60 -58.50 -13.31 29.47
C THR A 60 -58.99 -12.53 28.27
N LEU A 61 -60.16 -12.91 27.77
CA LEU A 61 -60.80 -12.36 26.58
C LEU A 61 -62.09 -11.65 26.98
N GLN A 62 -62.39 -10.56 26.28
CA GLN A 62 -63.66 -9.87 26.41
C GLN A 62 -64.56 -10.22 25.21
N PRO A 63 -65.80 -10.67 25.40
CA PRO A 63 -66.75 -10.79 24.30
C PRO A 63 -67.08 -9.42 23.68
N VAL A 64 -67.09 -9.35 22.36
CA VAL A 64 -67.54 -8.16 21.60
C VAL A 64 -68.94 -8.33 21.03
N SER A 65 -69.45 -9.58 21.00
CA SER A 65 -70.84 -9.89 20.68
C SER A 65 -71.24 -11.23 21.33
N ALA A 66 -72.49 -11.65 21.12
CA ALA A 66 -73.00 -12.93 21.60
C ALA A 66 -72.21 -14.16 21.07
N THR A 67 -71.49 -14.00 19.95
CA THR A 67 -70.82 -15.10 19.22
C THR A 67 -69.32 -14.87 18.97
N GLU A 68 -68.75 -13.80 19.53
CA GLU A 68 -67.40 -13.35 19.18
C GLU A 68 -66.65 -12.79 20.40
N PHE A 69 -65.39 -13.19 20.52
CA PHE A 69 -64.42 -12.59 21.44
C PHE A 69 -63.67 -11.46 20.73
N ALA A 70 -63.25 -10.45 21.49
CA ALA A 70 -62.25 -9.51 21.02
C ALA A 70 -60.97 -10.27 20.67
N ASP A 71 -60.28 -9.80 19.63
CA ASP A 71 -58.93 -10.26 19.33
C ASP A 71 -57.94 -9.80 20.40
N GLU A 72 -58.24 -8.70 21.11
CA GLU A 72 -57.44 -8.19 22.23
C GLU A 72 -57.64 -9.03 23.49
N ALA A 73 -56.54 -9.44 24.10
CA ALA A 73 -56.52 -10.31 25.26
C ALA A 73 -55.57 -9.80 26.34
N LEU A 74 -55.85 -10.14 27.60
CA LEU A 74 -54.87 -10.06 28.68
C LEU A 74 -54.23 -11.44 28.91
N VAL A 75 -52.92 -11.52 28.80
CA VAL A 75 -52.14 -12.74 28.96
C VAL A 75 -51.44 -12.71 30.32
N ASN A 76 -51.86 -13.59 31.22
CA ASN A 76 -51.23 -13.75 32.52
C ASN A 76 -50.23 -14.90 32.47
N THR A 77 -49.02 -14.66 32.97
CA THR A 77 -47.96 -15.66 33.07
C THR A 77 -47.41 -15.66 34.49
N ALA A 78 -46.70 -16.73 34.88
CA ALA A 78 -45.98 -16.82 36.15
C ALA A 78 -44.66 -16.03 36.14
N PHE A 79 -44.22 -15.55 34.98
CA PHE A 79 -42.95 -14.82 34.82
C PHE A 79 -43.08 -13.33 35.17
N GLU A 80 -44.28 -12.76 35.15
CA GLU A 80 -44.52 -11.36 35.50
C GLU A 80 -45.72 -11.23 36.43
N LEU A 81 -45.65 -10.27 37.36
CA LEU A 81 -46.74 -9.94 38.28
C LEU A 81 -47.88 -9.14 37.62
N GLY A 82 -47.69 -8.69 36.38
CA GLY A 82 -48.66 -7.96 35.55
C GLY A 82 -49.11 -8.76 34.32
N ALA A 83 -50.35 -8.54 33.89
CA ALA A 83 -50.89 -9.14 32.67
C ALA A 83 -50.35 -8.39 31.43
N TRP A 84 -49.89 -9.14 30.43
CA TRP A 84 -49.49 -8.60 29.14
C TRP A 84 -50.74 -8.31 28.31
N GLN A 85 -50.71 -7.26 27.51
CA GLN A 85 -51.73 -7.01 26.48
C GLN A 85 -51.31 -7.77 25.22
N GLY A 86 -52.21 -8.54 24.62
CA GLY A 86 -51.89 -9.34 23.46
C GLY A 86 -53.02 -9.43 22.45
N THR A 87 -52.74 -10.06 21.32
CA THR A 87 -53.75 -10.45 20.34
C THR A 87 -53.84 -11.96 20.32
N TYR A 88 -55.03 -12.51 20.54
CA TYR A 88 -55.27 -13.95 20.62
C TYR A 88 -56.37 -14.37 19.64
N ASP A 89 -56.00 -15.22 18.68
CA ASP A 89 -56.96 -15.88 17.80
C ASP A 89 -57.57 -17.05 18.55
N PHE A 90 -58.83 -16.87 19.01
CA PHE A 90 -59.55 -17.88 19.76
C PHE A 90 -59.82 -19.17 18.94
N ALA A 91 -60.04 -19.04 17.64
CA ALA A 91 -60.35 -20.17 16.77
C ALA A 91 -59.10 -21.00 16.47
N ALA A 92 -57.97 -20.34 16.20
CA ALA A 92 -56.68 -20.99 16.03
C ALA A 92 -56.00 -21.37 17.35
N GLN A 93 -56.54 -20.91 18.49
CA GLN A 93 -55.96 -21.02 19.83
C GLN A 93 -54.55 -20.40 19.94
N LYS A 94 -54.28 -19.35 19.17
CA LYS A 94 -52.94 -18.83 18.93
C LYS A 94 -52.77 -17.41 19.43
N LEU A 95 -51.66 -17.17 20.13
CA LEU A 95 -51.23 -15.83 20.50
C LEU A 95 -50.37 -15.26 19.37
N THR A 96 -50.81 -14.15 18.76
CA THR A 96 -50.15 -13.54 17.60
C THR A 96 -49.39 -12.25 17.95
N LYS A 97 -49.71 -11.63 19.09
CA LYS A 97 -49.01 -10.46 19.61
C LYS A 97 -48.97 -10.46 21.13
N LEU A 98 -47.87 -9.97 21.69
CA LEU A 98 -47.68 -9.67 23.10
C LEU A 98 -47.09 -8.27 23.25
N ALA A 99 -47.56 -7.52 24.24
CA ALA A 99 -47.06 -6.22 24.63
C ALA A 99 -47.16 -6.05 26.15
N ASP A 100 -46.09 -5.57 26.79
CA ASP A 100 -46.12 -5.28 28.23
C ASP A 100 -46.40 -3.80 28.53
N SER A 101 -46.50 -3.49 29.82
CA SER A 101 -46.73 -2.14 30.32
C SER A 101 -45.55 -1.18 30.11
N SER A 102 -44.37 -1.72 29.79
CA SER A 102 -43.13 -0.98 29.54
C SER A 102 -42.93 -0.65 28.05
N GLY A 103 -43.82 -1.15 27.18
CA GLY A 103 -43.81 -0.89 25.74
C GLY A 103 -43.05 -1.95 24.93
N ASN A 104 -42.62 -3.05 25.55
CA ASN A 104 -41.99 -4.16 24.83
C ASN A 104 -43.05 -4.85 23.97
N VAL A 105 -42.75 -5.13 22.70
CA VAL A 105 -43.72 -5.73 21.77
C VAL A 105 -43.11 -6.92 21.06
N ALA A 106 -43.85 -8.01 20.93
CA ALA A 106 -43.53 -9.11 20.02
C ALA A 106 -44.74 -9.49 19.18
N VAL A 107 -44.54 -9.72 17.89
CA VAL A 107 -45.59 -10.08 16.92
C VAL A 107 -45.11 -11.23 16.05
N ASP A 108 -45.92 -12.29 15.96
CA ASP A 108 -45.76 -13.34 14.95
C ASP A 108 -46.29 -12.78 13.63
N THR A 109 -45.42 -12.49 12.66
CA THR A 109 -45.86 -12.05 11.32
C THR A 109 -46.11 -13.22 10.37
N ASP A 110 -45.59 -14.42 10.71
CA ASP A 110 -45.94 -15.68 10.08
C ASP A 110 -47.09 -16.37 10.84
N LEU A 111 -48.25 -16.46 10.19
CA LEU A 111 -49.42 -17.13 10.75
C LEU A 111 -49.22 -18.65 10.91
N THR A 112 -48.19 -19.24 10.29
CA THR A 112 -47.95 -20.69 10.28
C THR A 112 -47.04 -21.20 11.40
N PHE A 113 -46.31 -20.32 12.10
CA PHE A 113 -45.43 -20.68 13.23
C PHE A 113 -45.73 -19.82 14.44
N ASP A 114 -45.72 -20.44 15.63
CA ASP A 114 -46.24 -19.85 16.87
C ASP A 114 -45.08 -19.44 17.80
N THR A 115 -44.26 -18.47 17.37
CA THR A 115 -43.02 -18.12 18.07
C THR A 115 -43.30 -17.27 19.30
N VAL A 116 -44.15 -16.25 19.18
CA VAL A 116 -44.61 -15.41 20.30
C VAL A 116 -45.32 -16.24 21.35
N ALA A 117 -46.16 -17.19 20.93
CA ALA A 117 -46.95 -18.05 21.82
C ALA A 117 -46.11 -19.04 22.65
N THR A 118 -44.87 -19.31 22.27
CA THR A 118 -44.05 -20.37 22.90
C THR A 118 -42.76 -19.86 23.53
N GLN A 119 -42.25 -18.70 23.12
CA GLN A 119 -40.88 -18.27 23.46
C GLN A 119 -40.76 -16.89 24.14
N VAL A 120 -41.58 -15.94 23.72
CA VAL A 120 -41.54 -14.55 24.22
C VAL A 120 -42.23 -14.45 25.58
N PRO A 121 -41.76 -13.62 26.53
CA PRO A 121 -40.70 -12.60 26.41
C PRO A 121 -39.33 -13.00 26.95
N TRP A 122 -39.17 -14.20 27.48
CA TRP A 122 -38.04 -14.49 28.36
C TRP A 122 -37.07 -15.56 27.85
N HIS A 123 -37.47 -16.40 26.89
CA HIS A 123 -36.70 -17.61 26.58
C HIS A 123 -36.49 -17.87 25.09
N LEU A 124 -35.25 -18.23 24.73
CA LEU A 124 -34.91 -18.82 23.43
C LEU A 124 -34.93 -20.35 23.56
N GLY A 125 -36.02 -20.99 23.16
CA GLY A 125 -36.20 -22.43 23.32
C GLY A 125 -35.40 -23.30 22.36
N ALA A 126 -35.12 -24.53 22.80
CA ALA A 126 -34.23 -25.49 22.14
C ALA A 126 -34.87 -26.28 20.97
N ALA A 127 -36.18 -26.15 20.73
CA ALA A 127 -36.94 -27.13 19.94
C ALA A 127 -37.93 -26.54 18.92
N LEU A 128 -37.52 -25.54 18.13
CA LEU A 128 -38.32 -25.11 16.97
C LEU A 128 -38.06 -25.96 15.71
N GLY A 129 -37.91 -27.29 15.87
CA GLY A 129 -37.85 -28.26 14.77
C GLY A 129 -37.07 -27.83 13.52
N VAL A 130 -37.57 -28.22 12.33
CA VAL A 130 -36.99 -27.85 11.01
C VAL A 130 -37.37 -26.41 10.61
N GLY A 131 -38.16 -25.69 11.42
CA GLY A 131 -38.71 -24.38 11.09
C GLY A 131 -37.90 -23.18 11.59
N GLY A 132 -37.17 -23.32 12.69
CA GLY A 132 -36.40 -22.22 13.29
C GLY A 132 -37.25 -21.07 13.82
N TRP A 133 -36.59 -20.04 14.35
CA TRP A 133 -37.20 -18.75 14.71
C TRP A 133 -37.40 -17.92 13.44
N ARG A 134 -38.64 -17.61 13.04
CA ARG A 134 -38.83 -16.90 11.77
C ARG A 134 -39.96 -15.90 11.73
N ASP A 135 -39.76 -14.86 10.91
CA ASP A 135 -40.76 -13.86 10.54
C ASP A 135 -41.45 -13.23 11.77
N ASN A 136 -40.65 -12.79 12.75
CA ASN A 136 -41.13 -12.11 13.95
C ASN A 136 -40.76 -10.63 13.94
N TYR A 137 -41.61 -9.77 14.51
CA TYR A 137 -41.26 -8.39 14.86
C TYR A 137 -41.12 -8.28 16.37
N ILE A 138 -39.97 -7.85 16.88
CA ILE A 138 -39.69 -7.70 18.31
C ILE A 138 -39.11 -6.32 18.57
N GLU A 139 -39.68 -5.60 19.54
CA GLU A 139 -39.32 -4.23 19.91
C GLU A 139 -39.08 -4.12 21.42
N ASP A 140 -38.02 -3.39 21.80
CA ASP A 140 -37.62 -3.06 23.18
C ASP A 140 -37.44 -4.25 24.15
N THR A 141 -37.34 -5.47 23.62
CA THR A 141 -37.34 -6.69 24.45
C THR A 141 -35.92 -7.16 24.78
N THR A 142 -35.75 -7.88 25.90
CA THR A 142 -34.50 -8.61 26.23
C THR A 142 -34.76 -10.10 26.31
N LEU A 143 -34.20 -10.88 25.36
CA LEU A 143 -34.24 -12.34 25.38
C LEU A 143 -32.92 -12.91 25.87
N THR A 144 -32.96 -13.69 26.96
CA THR A 144 -31.77 -14.33 27.53
C THR A 144 -31.45 -15.69 26.88
N ALA A 145 -30.22 -16.15 27.09
CA ALA A 145 -29.67 -17.42 26.62
C ALA A 145 -30.60 -18.63 26.80
N ALA A 146 -30.46 -19.60 25.89
CA ALA A 146 -31.14 -20.89 26.01
C ALA A 146 -30.55 -21.68 27.19
N ASP A 147 -31.41 -22.27 28.04
CA ASP A 147 -30.99 -23.06 29.21
C ASP A 147 -30.23 -24.36 28.84
N THR A 148 -30.33 -24.81 27.59
CA THR A 148 -29.71 -26.04 27.10
C THR A 148 -28.96 -25.78 25.79
N VAL A 149 -27.85 -26.51 25.60
CA VAL A 149 -27.02 -26.39 24.40
C VAL A 149 -27.82 -26.81 23.17
N VAL A 150 -28.05 -25.88 22.25
CA VAL A 150 -28.82 -26.12 21.01
C VAL A 150 -27.86 -26.28 19.84
N LEU A 151 -27.95 -27.41 19.13
CA LEU A 151 -26.94 -27.82 18.16
C LEU A 151 -27.05 -27.12 16.80
N ALA A 152 -28.26 -26.75 16.34
CA ALA A 152 -28.47 -25.99 15.11
C ALA A 152 -29.87 -25.35 15.05
N ASN A 153 -29.94 -24.02 14.92
CA ASN A 153 -31.20 -23.29 14.68
C ASN A 153 -31.05 -22.30 13.52
N GLN A 154 -32.14 -22.05 12.80
CA GLN A 154 -32.26 -20.97 11.82
C GLN A 154 -33.01 -19.80 12.44
N PHE A 155 -32.55 -18.58 12.17
CA PHE A 155 -33.20 -17.34 12.56
C PHE A 155 -33.50 -16.54 11.29
N VAL A 156 -34.73 -16.57 10.79
CA VAL A 156 -35.05 -16.17 9.40
C VAL A 156 -36.11 -15.08 9.34
N GLY A 157 -35.90 -13.98 8.63
CA GLY A 157 -37.00 -13.04 8.34
C GLY A 157 -37.45 -12.17 9.51
N ASN A 158 -36.70 -12.15 10.61
CA ASN A 158 -37.10 -11.41 11.81
C ASN A 158 -36.73 -9.92 11.69
N THR A 159 -37.51 -9.05 12.32
CA THR A 159 -37.19 -7.63 12.52
C THR A 159 -37.04 -7.37 14.02
N LEU A 160 -35.83 -7.00 14.42
CA LEU A 160 -35.45 -6.74 15.80
C LEU A 160 -35.19 -5.25 15.93
N ARG A 161 -36.01 -4.57 16.72
CA ARG A 161 -35.90 -3.14 16.96
C ARG A 161 -35.61 -2.89 18.42
N ASP A 162 -34.56 -2.14 18.70
CA ASP A 162 -34.21 -1.75 20.07
C ASP A 162 -34.15 -2.96 21.05
N THR A 163 -33.81 -4.16 20.54
CA THR A 163 -33.94 -5.45 21.23
C THR A 163 -32.59 -6.07 21.54
N THR A 164 -32.41 -6.62 22.76
CA THR A 164 -31.22 -7.40 23.14
C THR A 164 -31.52 -8.89 23.04
N MET A 165 -30.66 -9.65 22.38
CA MET A 165 -30.77 -11.11 22.32
C MET A 165 -29.44 -11.78 22.67
N ASP A 166 -29.48 -12.68 23.63
CA ASP A 166 -28.35 -13.52 23.98
C ASP A 166 -28.60 -14.96 23.49
N PHE A 167 -27.90 -15.37 22.44
CA PHE A 167 -27.88 -16.73 21.91
C PHE A 167 -26.72 -17.56 22.47
N THR A 168 -26.13 -17.16 23.60
CA THR A 168 -25.16 -18.00 24.31
C THR A 168 -25.77 -19.39 24.57
N GLY A 169 -25.02 -20.45 24.29
CA GLY A 169 -25.51 -21.84 24.31
C GLY A 169 -25.92 -22.40 22.94
N TRP A 170 -26.09 -21.56 21.91
CA TRP A 170 -26.20 -22.04 20.53
C TRP A 170 -24.81 -22.39 19.99
N VAL A 171 -24.63 -23.63 19.55
CA VAL A 171 -23.31 -24.13 19.07
C VAL A 171 -23.07 -23.75 17.61
N SER A 172 -24.14 -23.68 16.82
CA SER A 172 -24.12 -23.25 15.42
C SER A 172 -25.50 -22.74 14.98
N GLY A 173 -25.54 -21.85 14.00
CA GLY A 173 -26.80 -21.32 13.48
C GLY A 173 -26.61 -20.34 12.31
N ALA A 174 -27.69 -20.12 11.57
CA ALA A 174 -27.71 -19.17 10.46
C ALA A 174 -28.78 -18.10 10.71
N ILE A 175 -28.37 -16.84 10.60
CA ILE A 175 -29.26 -15.68 10.63
C ILE A 175 -29.48 -15.24 9.18
N THR A 176 -30.72 -15.24 8.71
CA THR A 176 -31.03 -14.97 7.29
C THR A 176 -32.18 -13.99 7.17
N ARG A 177 -32.15 -13.05 6.21
CA ARG A 177 -33.25 -12.08 6.00
C ARG A 177 -33.68 -11.34 7.28
N THR A 178 -32.77 -11.17 8.23
CA THR A 178 -33.09 -10.55 9.52
C THR A 178 -32.67 -9.10 9.50
N LYS A 179 -33.55 -8.21 9.96
CA LYS A 179 -33.26 -6.79 10.15
C LYS A 179 -33.05 -6.51 11.63
N VAL A 180 -31.97 -5.82 11.96
CA VAL A 180 -31.65 -5.32 13.30
C VAL A 180 -31.53 -3.81 13.20
N GLU A 181 -32.33 -3.09 13.96
CA GLU A 181 -32.33 -1.64 14.00
C GLU A 181 -32.52 -1.12 15.42
N GLY A 182 -32.12 0.13 15.67
CA GLY A 182 -32.35 0.76 16.95
C GLY A 182 -31.87 2.20 16.98
N THR A 183 -32.01 2.81 18.15
CA THR A 183 -31.50 4.15 18.47
C THR A 183 -30.51 4.11 19.64
N GLY A 184 -30.30 2.93 20.27
CA GLY A 184 -29.36 2.69 21.37
C GLY A 184 -28.41 1.50 21.15
N THR A 185 -27.68 1.12 22.19
CA THR A 185 -26.78 -0.04 22.17
C THR A 185 -27.58 -1.32 22.37
N HIS A 186 -27.86 -2.02 21.27
CA HIS A 186 -28.56 -3.31 21.28
C HIS A 186 -27.59 -4.41 20.88
N ALA A 187 -27.55 -5.48 21.67
CA ALA A 187 -26.56 -6.54 21.51
C ALA A 187 -27.24 -7.85 21.09
N ILE A 188 -26.78 -8.42 19.98
CA ILE A 188 -27.05 -9.81 19.63
C ILE A 188 -25.76 -10.59 19.88
N THR A 189 -25.75 -11.43 20.91
CA THR A 189 -24.54 -12.18 21.32
C THR A 189 -24.71 -13.67 21.05
N GLY A 190 -23.70 -14.38 20.54
CA GLY A 190 -23.75 -15.85 20.42
C GLY A 190 -22.81 -16.45 19.37
N ALA A 191 -22.65 -17.78 19.35
CA ALA A 191 -21.82 -18.46 18.35
C ALA A 191 -22.62 -18.79 17.08
N PHE A 192 -22.69 -17.84 16.15
CA PHE A 192 -23.33 -18.05 14.84
C PHE A 192 -22.34 -18.60 13.80
N ALA A 193 -22.85 -19.14 12.71
CA ALA A 193 -22.02 -19.53 11.57
C ALA A 193 -22.10 -18.51 10.43
N SER A 194 -23.28 -17.89 10.21
CA SER A 194 -23.50 -16.97 9.08
C SER A 194 -24.67 -16.01 9.30
N TRP A 195 -24.57 -14.84 8.66
CA TRP A 195 -25.55 -13.76 8.52
C TRP A 195 -25.74 -13.50 7.03
N THR A 196 -26.90 -13.86 6.46
CA THR A 196 -27.14 -13.83 5.01
C THR A 196 -28.35 -12.98 4.64
N ASN A 197 -28.22 -12.06 3.70
CA ASN A 197 -29.29 -11.14 3.30
C ASN A 197 -29.88 -10.38 4.50
N SER A 198 -29.05 -9.99 5.48
CA SER A 198 -29.49 -9.39 6.74
C SER A 198 -28.99 -7.95 6.85
N ASP A 199 -29.77 -7.09 7.52
CA ASP A 199 -29.48 -5.68 7.71
C ASP A 199 -29.19 -5.39 9.18
N ILE A 200 -28.10 -4.69 9.48
CA ILE A 200 -27.72 -4.23 10.83
C ILE A 200 -27.56 -2.71 10.76
N THR A 201 -28.42 -1.98 11.44
CA THR A 201 -28.49 -0.51 11.33
C THR A 201 -28.73 0.16 12.68
N GLY A 202 -28.69 1.49 12.73
CA GLY A 202 -29.13 2.24 13.91
C GLY A 202 -28.22 2.12 15.14
N GLY A 203 -26.91 1.93 14.94
CA GLY A 203 -25.96 1.79 16.05
C GLY A 203 -26.00 0.44 16.76
N SER A 204 -26.75 -0.54 16.23
CA SER A 204 -26.80 -1.89 16.80
C SER A 204 -25.44 -2.60 16.78
N THR A 205 -25.22 -3.48 17.76
CA THR A 205 -24.01 -4.29 17.92
C THR A 205 -24.32 -5.78 17.82
N VAL A 206 -23.61 -6.50 16.96
CA VAL A 206 -23.69 -7.96 16.86
C VAL A 206 -22.35 -8.56 17.26
N ASN A 207 -22.37 -9.46 18.25
CA ASN A 207 -21.20 -10.14 18.79
C ASN A 207 -21.28 -11.65 18.57
N GLY A 208 -20.25 -12.23 17.93
CA GLY A 208 -20.21 -13.68 17.71
C GLY A 208 -19.30 -14.14 16.59
N ARG A 209 -19.31 -15.43 16.28
CA ARG A 209 -18.72 -15.92 15.03
C ARG A 209 -19.61 -15.48 13.87
N ILE A 210 -19.12 -14.60 12.99
CA ILE A 210 -19.97 -13.92 12.00
C ILE A 210 -19.35 -14.03 10.61
N THR A 211 -20.16 -14.47 9.64
CA THR A 211 -19.88 -14.39 8.20
C THR A 211 -21.02 -13.62 7.56
N LEU A 212 -20.75 -12.49 6.91
CA LEU A 212 -21.73 -11.64 6.26
C LEU A 212 -21.77 -11.96 4.77
N ASN A 213 -22.94 -12.37 4.26
CA ASN A 213 -23.14 -12.67 2.85
C ASN A 213 -24.37 -11.91 2.33
N ASN A 214 -24.19 -11.04 1.32
CA ASN A 214 -25.24 -10.15 0.82
C ASN A 214 -25.91 -9.31 1.94
N SER A 215 -25.16 -8.98 2.99
CA SER A 215 -25.67 -8.31 4.19
C SER A 215 -25.22 -6.85 4.23
N HIS A 216 -25.94 -6.04 5.00
CA HIS A 216 -25.78 -4.59 5.04
C HIS A 216 -25.53 -4.09 6.46
N ILE A 217 -24.56 -3.20 6.64
CA ILE A 217 -24.22 -2.59 7.94
C ILE A 217 -24.12 -1.08 7.78
N GLU A 218 -24.94 -0.32 8.49
CA GLU A 218 -24.97 1.14 8.39
C GLU A 218 -25.20 1.86 9.73
N ASN A 219 -25.01 3.19 9.73
CA ASN A 219 -25.38 4.09 10.83
C ASN A 219 -24.69 3.75 12.16
N SER A 220 -23.36 3.69 12.15
CA SER A 220 -22.50 3.46 13.32
C SER A 220 -22.68 2.10 13.99
N SER A 221 -23.28 1.13 13.28
CA SER A 221 -23.42 -0.24 13.78
C SER A 221 -22.08 -0.96 13.88
N GLN A 222 -22.03 -1.96 14.77
CA GLN A 222 -20.81 -2.69 15.09
C GLN A 222 -21.00 -4.19 14.92
N VAL A 223 -20.00 -4.84 14.33
CA VAL A 223 -19.91 -6.29 14.24
C VAL A 223 -18.60 -6.71 14.90
N ILE A 224 -18.70 -7.45 15.99
CA ILE A 224 -17.56 -7.87 16.81
C ILE A 224 -17.48 -9.39 16.76
N ASN A 225 -16.39 -9.93 16.22
CA ASN A 225 -16.13 -11.34 16.25
C ASN A 225 -15.20 -11.69 17.42
N THR A 226 -15.79 -12.17 18.51
CA THR A 226 -15.06 -12.56 19.72
C THR A 226 -14.56 -14.00 19.59
N ALA A 227 -13.25 -14.21 19.46
CA ALA A 227 -12.67 -15.55 19.33
C ALA A 227 -12.58 -16.29 20.67
N GLY A 228 -13.42 -17.32 20.84
CA GLY A 228 -13.20 -18.44 21.77
C GLY A 228 -12.73 -19.72 21.08
N LEU A 229 -12.54 -19.70 19.75
CA LEU A 229 -12.24 -20.87 18.92
C LEU A 229 -11.08 -20.54 17.97
N THR A 230 -10.14 -21.46 17.83
CA THR A 230 -8.79 -21.31 17.24
C THR A 230 -8.72 -21.03 15.72
N SER A 231 -9.81 -20.60 15.08
CA SER A 231 -9.83 -20.18 13.66
C SER A 231 -11.11 -19.42 13.31
N SER A 232 -11.23 -18.14 13.71
CA SER A 232 -12.37 -17.31 13.32
C SER A 232 -12.05 -16.54 12.03
N ALA A 233 -12.54 -17.05 10.89
CA ALA A 233 -12.54 -16.31 9.64
C ALA A 233 -13.85 -15.53 9.54
N THR A 234 -13.77 -14.21 9.47
CA THR A 234 -14.91 -13.35 9.16
C THR A 234 -14.89 -13.07 7.67
N GLY A 235 -15.90 -13.54 6.94
CA GLY A 235 -16.06 -13.24 5.51
C GLY A 235 -17.11 -12.16 5.31
N LEU A 236 -16.80 -11.18 4.47
CA LEU A 236 -17.73 -10.26 3.82
C LEU A 236 -17.76 -10.66 2.35
N THR A 237 -18.90 -11.13 1.89
CA THR A 237 -19.10 -11.51 0.49
C THR A 237 -20.32 -10.77 -0.03
N ASN A 238 -20.14 -9.97 -1.08
CA ASN A 238 -21.17 -9.06 -1.62
C ASN A 238 -21.84 -8.20 -0.53
N ALA A 239 -21.12 -7.82 0.52
CA ALA A 239 -21.66 -7.09 1.65
C ALA A 239 -21.41 -5.58 1.50
N THR A 240 -22.26 -4.76 2.12
CA THR A 240 -22.10 -3.31 2.14
C THR A 240 -21.94 -2.82 3.59
N ILE A 241 -20.89 -2.03 3.85
CA ILE A 241 -20.65 -1.38 5.15
C ILE A 241 -20.52 0.14 4.93
N LYS A 242 -21.36 0.94 5.59
CA LYS A 242 -21.27 2.42 5.55
C LYS A 242 -21.50 3.07 6.91
N GLY A 243 -21.37 4.40 6.94
CA GLY A 243 -21.82 5.24 8.06
C GLY A 243 -21.00 5.08 9.34
N ALA A 244 -19.66 5.08 9.25
CA ALA A 244 -18.75 4.94 10.38
C ALA A 244 -18.93 3.65 11.21
N SER A 245 -19.34 2.57 10.54
CA SER A 245 -19.54 1.26 11.17
C SER A 245 -18.20 0.58 11.47
N VAL A 246 -18.17 -0.31 12.47
CA VAL A 246 -16.95 -0.99 12.91
C VAL A 246 -17.09 -2.50 12.75
N LEU A 247 -16.14 -3.12 12.05
CA LEU A 247 -15.96 -4.55 12.00
C LEU A 247 -14.68 -4.92 12.74
N THR A 248 -14.79 -5.65 13.84
CA THR A 248 -13.66 -6.05 14.68
C THR A 248 -13.55 -7.57 14.76
N VAL A 249 -12.36 -8.13 14.55
CA VAL A 249 -12.05 -9.52 14.96
C VAL A 249 -11.10 -9.47 16.15
N LEU A 250 -11.51 -10.05 17.27
CA LEU A 250 -10.69 -10.18 18.49
C LEU A 250 -10.02 -11.56 18.50
N GLY A 251 -8.69 -11.64 18.61
CA GLY A 251 -7.96 -12.91 18.70
C GLY A 251 -7.16 -13.30 17.45
N ALA A 252 -6.91 -14.60 17.30
CA ALA A 252 -6.39 -15.18 16.07
C ALA A 252 -7.51 -15.24 15.02
N GLY A 253 -7.33 -14.61 13.86
CA GLY A 253 -8.39 -14.57 12.85
C GLY A 253 -8.06 -13.73 11.63
N ASN A 254 -8.81 -14.01 10.56
CA ASN A 254 -8.67 -13.32 9.28
C ASN A 254 -10.00 -12.66 8.91
N ILE A 255 -9.95 -11.44 8.37
CA ILE A 255 -11.08 -10.80 7.72
C ILE A 255 -10.89 -10.93 6.21
N THR A 256 -11.88 -11.46 5.51
CA THR A 256 -11.89 -11.53 4.05
C THR A 256 -13.00 -10.67 3.51
N VAL A 257 -12.70 -9.66 2.70
CA VAL A 257 -13.65 -8.82 1.97
C VAL A 257 -13.59 -9.21 0.51
N SER A 258 -14.70 -9.68 -0.05
CA SER A 258 -14.74 -10.30 -1.38
C SER A 258 -16.10 -10.14 -2.07
N GLY A 259 -16.22 -10.60 -3.32
CA GLY A 259 -17.47 -10.56 -4.08
C GLY A 259 -17.96 -9.14 -4.37
N GLY A 260 -17.07 -8.20 -4.72
CA GLY A 260 -17.49 -6.81 -4.96
C GLY A 260 -18.10 -6.13 -3.74
N SER A 261 -17.72 -6.53 -2.52
CA SER A 261 -18.17 -5.86 -1.29
C SER A 261 -17.72 -4.39 -1.28
N VAL A 262 -18.51 -3.52 -0.66
CA VAL A 262 -18.23 -2.08 -0.58
C VAL A 262 -18.16 -1.64 0.87
N VAL A 263 -17.06 -1.01 1.26
CA VAL A 263 -16.82 -0.50 2.62
C VAL A 263 -16.51 0.99 2.52
N THR A 264 -17.32 1.84 3.15
CA THR A 264 -17.21 3.29 2.91
C THR A 264 -17.57 4.17 4.12
N ASN A 265 -17.43 5.49 3.98
CA ASN A 265 -17.92 6.53 4.89
C ASN A 265 -17.36 6.43 6.32
N GLY A 266 -16.03 6.39 6.46
CA GLY A 266 -15.37 6.40 7.77
C GLY A 266 -15.46 5.08 8.54
N SER A 267 -15.92 4.01 7.89
CA SER A 267 -16.00 2.69 8.52
C SER A 267 -14.61 2.13 8.83
N ILE A 268 -14.50 1.30 9.87
CA ILE A 268 -13.25 0.71 10.32
C ILE A 268 -13.36 -0.81 10.21
N ILE A 269 -12.43 -1.44 9.50
CA ILE A 269 -12.22 -2.89 9.52
C ILE A 269 -10.94 -3.13 10.29
N THR A 270 -11.05 -3.76 11.45
CA THR A 270 -9.91 -3.99 12.34
C THR A 270 -9.80 -5.44 12.80
N THR A 271 -8.57 -5.92 12.90
CA THR A 271 -8.24 -7.13 13.66
C THR A 271 -7.41 -6.72 14.87
N GLU A 272 -7.82 -7.12 16.07
CA GLU A 272 -7.14 -6.81 17.32
C GLU A 272 -6.88 -8.11 18.10
N ALA A 273 -5.76 -8.20 18.81
CA ALA A 273 -5.60 -9.23 19.83
C ALA A 273 -4.49 -8.92 20.80
N VAL A 274 -4.74 -9.39 22.02
CA VAL A 274 -3.94 -9.19 23.23
C VAL A 274 -2.73 -10.13 23.29
N VAL A 275 -2.73 -11.24 22.54
CA VAL A 275 -1.69 -12.30 22.56
C VAL A 275 -1.11 -12.49 21.15
N PRO A 276 0.18 -12.86 21.00
CA PRO A 276 0.77 -13.16 19.69
C PRO A 276 -0.04 -14.16 18.87
N ALA A 277 -0.62 -13.71 17.76
CA ALA A 277 -1.47 -14.57 16.91
C ALA A 277 -1.49 -14.12 15.45
N ALA A 278 -1.59 -15.09 14.53
CA ALA A 278 -1.66 -14.85 13.10
C ALA A 278 -2.95 -14.11 12.72
N ARG A 279 -2.82 -13.04 11.93
CA ARG A 279 -3.92 -12.15 11.53
C ARG A 279 -3.77 -11.67 10.09
N SER A 280 -4.89 -11.52 9.39
CA SER A 280 -4.87 -10.85 8.09
C SER A 280 -6.18 -10.18 7.73
N ILE A 281 -6.09 -9.11 6.96
CA ILE A 281 -7.21 -8.56 6.20
C ILE A 281 -6.93 -8.83 4.73
N ASN A 282 -7.82 -9.57 4.06
CA ASN A 282 -7.71 -9.91 2.65
C ASN A 282 -8.86 -9.26 1.89
N VAL A 283 -8.59 -8.28 1.04
CA VAL A 283 -9.59 -7.63 0.19
C VAL A 283 -9.40 -8.11 -1.25
N SER A 284 -10.47 -8.60 -1.88
CA SER A 284 -10.36 -9.25 -3.18
C SER A 284 -11.58 -9.10 -4.07
N ALA A 285 -11.48 -9.64 -5.30
CA ALA A 285 -12.61 -9.88 -6.21
C ALA A 285 -13.45 -8.63 -6.50
N GLY A 286 -12.81 -7.53 -6.88
CA GLY A 286 -13.45 -6.27 -7.26
C GLY A 286 -14.01 -5.46 -6.09
N SER A 287 -13.73 -5.85 -4.85
CA SER A 287 -14.22 -5.12 -3.67
C SER A 287 -13.62 -3.72 -3.58
N GLU A 288 -14.40 -2.79 -3.03
CA GLU A 288 -14.05 -1.37 -2.92
C GLU A 288 -13.99 -0.94 -1.44
N ILE A 289 -12.88 -0.30 -1.06
CA ILE A 289 -12.69 0.34 0.24
C ILE A 289 -12.57 1.85 -0.02
N ASN A 290 -13.56 2.65 0.39
CA ASN A 290 -13.66 4.05 0.02
C ASN A 290 -13.88 4.96 1.22
N GLY A 291 -12.81 5.62 1.67
CA GLY A 291 -12.82 6.47 2.85
C GLY A 291 -13.02 5.69 4.16
N ALA A 292 -12.66 4.41 4.16
CA ALA A 292 -12.65 3.52 5.31
C ALA A 292 -11.21 3.20 5.75
N THR A 293 -11.04 2.75 6.98
CA THR A 293 -9.74 2.36 7.56
C THR A 293 -9.63 0.85 7.65
N LEU A 294 -8.60 0.27 7.04
CA LEU A 294 -8.17 -1.10 7.31
C LEU A 294 -7.09 -1.08 8.39
N ARG A 295 -7.29 -1.82 9.48
CA ARG A 295 -6.39 -1.83 10.63
C ARG A 295 -6.02 -3.24 11.09
N VAL A 296 -4.73 -3.52 11.21
CA VAL A 296 -4.24 -4.76 11.85
C VAL A 296 -3.44 -4.35 13.07
N ASP A 297 -4.01 -4.60 14.26
CA ASP A 297 -3.42 -4.29 15.56
C ASP A 297 -2.98 -5.52 16.35
N GLY A 298 -1.89 -5.36 17.10
CA GLY A 298 -1.44 -6.29 18.13
C GLY A 298 -0.06 -6.90 17.88
N THR A 299 0.29 -7.90 18.69
CA THR A 299 1.55 -8.65 18.58
C THR A 299 1.34 -9.95 17.77
N GLY A 300 2.31 -10.42 16.99
CA GLY A 300 2.21 -11.64 16.16
C GLY A 300 2.20 -11.39 14.64
N THR A 301 2.24 -12.48 13.85
CA THR A 301 2.29 -12.43 12.37
C THR A 301 1.01 -11.81 11.81
N GLY A 302 1.14 -10.76 11.01
CA GLY A 302 0.01 -9.94 10.55
C GLY A 302 0.10 -9.64 9.06
N GLY A 303 -0.99 -9.25 8.41
CA GLY A 303 -0.85 -8.64 7.09
C GLY A 303 -2.12 -8.10 6.45
N ILE A 304 -1.93 -7.24 5.47
CA ILE A 304 -3.00 -6.76 4.60
C ILE A 304 -2.69 -7.20 3.17
N THR A 305 -3.57 -8.01 2.61
CA THR A 305 -3.50 -8.47 1.22
C THR A 305 -4.63 -7.83 0.43
N LEU A 306 -4.30 -7.13 -0.66
CA LEU A 306 -5.26 -6.57 -1.60
C LEU A 306 -5.03 -7.22 -2.96
N THR A 307 -6.06 -7.82 -3.56
CA THR A 307 -5.94 -8.49 -4.87
C THR A 307 -7.13 -8.15 -5.74
N THR A 308 -6.94 -7.54 -6.92
CA THR A 308 -8.08 -7.10 -7.77
C THR A 308 -9.07 -6.22 -7.01
N ALA A 309 -8.57 -5.30 -6.17
CA ALA A 309 -9.37 -4.45 -5.30
C ALA A 309 -9.17 -2.96 -5.65
N ARG A 310 -10.09 -2.12 -5.18
CA ARG A 310 -9.97 -0.67 -5.27
C ARG A 310 -9.97 -0.05 -3.88
N VAL A 311 -9.01 0.84 -3.62
CA VAL A 311 -8.92 1.56 -2.35
C VAL A 311 -8.85 3.06 -2.62
N TYR A 312 -9.80 3.80 -2.08
CA TYR A 312 -9.89 5.24 -2.16
C TYR A 312 -9.74 5.85 -0.77
N GLY A 313 -8.75 6.70 -0.59
CA GLY A 313 -8.52 7.40 0.68
C GLY A 313 -9.59 8.47 0.94
N ARG A 314 -9.87 8.75 2.22
CA ARG A 314 -10.70 9.90 2.60
C ARG A 314 -9.83 11.17 2.55
N PRO A 315 -10.23 12.24 1.85
CA PRO A 315 -9.65 13.56 2.09
C PRO A 315 -10.05 13.99 3.50
N SER A 316 -9.12 13.91 4.45
CA SER A 316 -9.36 14.26 5.85
C SER A 316 -8.29 15.23 6.32
N ALA A 317 -8.70 16.35 6.95
CA ALA A 317 -7.79 17.29 7.58
C ALA A 317 -7.10 16.72 8.84
N ALA A 318 -7.64 15.62 9.39
CA ALA A 318 -7.03 14.85 10.47
C ALA A 318 -6.28 13.64 9.89
N PRO A 319 -5.11 13.26 10.45
CA PRO A 319 -4.33 12.11 10.00
C PRO A 319 -5.00 10.79 10.43
N THR A 320 -6.16 10.51 9.86
CA THR A 320 -6.81 9.20 9.97
C THR A 320 -6.49 8.44 8.70
N ASP A 321 -5.52 7.53 8.79
CA ASP A 321 -5.06 6.71 7.67
C ASP A 321 -6.20 5.82 7.12
N SER A 322 -6.36 5.71 5.80
CA SER A 322 -7.28 4.76 5.16
C SER A 322 -6.76 3.32 5.18
N ILE A 323 -5.45 3.14 5.32
CA ILE A 323 -4.86 1.84 5.67
C ILE A 323 -3.78 2.08 6.71
N LEU A 324 -3.98 1.50 7.90
CA LEU A 324 -3.03 1.53 9.01
C LEU A 324 -2.63 0.10 9.34
N LEU A 325 -1.35 -0.23 9.22
CA LEU A 325 -0.80 -1.37 9.95
C LEU A 325 -0.09 -0.82 11.17
N SER A 326 -0.61 -1.13 12.35
CA SER A 326 -0.04 -0.71 13.63
C SER A 326 0.18 -1.93 14.51
N GLY A 327 1.33 -2.59 14.35
CA GLY A 327 1.72 -3.74 15.16
C GLY A 327 3.21 -3.66 15.46
N THR A 328 3.57 -3.63 16.75
CA THR A 328 4.87 -3.12 17.19
C THR A 328 6.04 -4.10 17.11
N THR A 329 5.89 -5.41 16.86
CA THR A 329 7.06 -6.29 17.12
C THR A 329 7.31 -7.56 16.31
N THR A 330 6.47 -8.10 15.40
CA THR A 330 6.86 -9.35 14.69
C THR A 330 6.04 -9.64 13.41
N ALA A 331 6.70 -9.68 12.25
CA ALA A 331 6.23 -10.29 10.99
C ALA A 331 4.89 -9.83 10.38
N GLY A 332 4.75 -8.51 10.17
CA GLY A 332 3.68 -7.92 9.35
C GLY A 332 4.03 -7.86 7.84
N SER A 333 3.17 -8.34 6.94
CA SER A 333 3.35 -8.22 5.48
C SER A 333 2.24 -7.44 4.78
N ILE A 334 2.59 -6.70 3.73
CA ILE A 334 1.61 -6.08 2.82
C ILE A 334 1.79 -6.66 1.42
N SER A 335 0.71 -7.08 0.79
CA SER A 335 0.75 -7.61 -0.57
C SER A 335 -0.35 -7.02 -1.43
N TYR A 336 0.02 -6.24 -2.44
CA TYR A 336 -0.91 -5.64 -3.41
C TYR A 336 -0.69 -6.29 -4.78
N SER A 337 -1.76 -6.79 -5.40
CA SER A 337 -1.74 -7.37 -6.74
C SER A 337 -2.94 -6.90 -7.56
N ARG A 338 -2.70 -6.21 -8.68
CA ARG A 338 -3.77 -5.66 -9.53
C ARG A 338 -4.72 -4.75 -8.77
N VAL A 339 -4.16 -3.83 -7.98
CA VAL A 339 -4.92 -2.93 -7.11
C VAL A 339 -4.83 -1.51 -7.66
N ASP A 340 -5.94 -0.78 -7.57
CA ASP A 340 -5.97 0.67 -7.78
C ASP A 340 -6.12 1.37 -6.43
N VAL A 341 -5.09 2.12 -6.03
CA VAL A 341 -5.08 2.91 -4.80
C VAL A 341 -5.00 4.39 -5.16
N ASP A 342 -6.02 5.16 -4.79
CA ASP A 342 -6.02 6.61 -4.98
C ASP A 342 -6.32 7.34 -3.66
N CYS A 343 -5.33 8.12 -3.24
CA CYS A 343 -5.36 8.89 -2.02
C CYS A 343 -5.65 10.34 -2.41
N GLY A 344 -6.88 10.81 -2.22
CA GLY A 344 -7.31 12.15 -2.65
C GLY A 344 -6.33 13.30 -2.34
N VAL A 345 -6.36 14.30 -3.22
CA VAL A 345 -5.41 15.41 -3.41
C VAL A 345 -4.91 16.13 -2.13
N VAL A 346 -3.58 16.20 -2.01
CA VAL A 346 -2.70 17.29 -1.51
C VAL A 346 -3.32 18.31 -0.53
N GLY A 347 -2.94 18.24 0.75
CA GLY A 347 -3.10 19.39 1.66
C GLY A 347 -3.02 19.13 3.17
N ALA A 348 -3.32 17.92 3.65
CA ALA A 348 -3.28 17.64 5.09
C ALA A 348 -3.04 16.15 5.36
N GLY A 349 -1.82 15.81 5.79
CA GLY A 349 -1.46 14.47 6.27
C GLY A 349 -1.34 13.39 5.18
N PRO A 350 -0.59 12.31 5.44
CA PRO A 350 -0.65 11.12 4.59
C PRO A 350 -2.03 10.45 4.71
N ALA A 351 -2.60 10.01 3.59
CA ALA A 351 -3.82 9.20 3.61
C ALA A 351 -3.50 7.70 3.81
N HIS A 352 -2.33 7.24 3.39
CA HIS A 352 -1.84 5.90 3.65
C HIS A 352 -0.51 6.03 4.37
N SER A 353 -0.36 5.40 5.53
CA SER A 353 0.90 5.29 6.23
C SER A 353 1.12 3.83 6.58
N TRP A 354 2.14 3.25 5.98
CA TRP A 354 2.66 1.96 6.43
C TRP A 354 3.67 2.27 7.51
N ASP A 355 3.52 1.70 8.70
CA ASP A 355 4.54 1.75 9.75
C ASP A 355 4.81 0.32 10.23
N GLY A 356 6.05 -0.01 10.57
CA GLY A 356 6.40 -1.34 11.10
C GLY A 356 6.33 -2.53 10.14
N VAL A 357 6.08 -2.32 8.83
CA VAL A 357 5.99 -3.42 7.85
C VAL A 357 7.31 -4.15 7.71
N GLN A 358 7.27 -5.48 7.86
CA GLN A 358 8.46 -6.33 7.73
C GLN A 358 8.78 -6.58 6.25
N GLY A 359 7.80 -6.91 5.42
CA GLY A 359 7.95 -7.05 3.97
C GLY A 359 6.73 -6.55 3.19
N ALA A 360 6.96 -5.91 2.05
CA ALA A 360 5.89 -5.42 1.19
C ALA A 360 6.14 -5.81 -0.27
N ILE A 361 5.11 -6.28 -0.96
CA ILE A 361 5.14 -6.59 -2.38
C ILE A 361 3.99 -5.85 -3.05
N ILE A 362 4.31 -5.03 -4.05
CA ILE A 362 3.34 -4.36 -4.91
C ILE A 362 3.56 -4.88 -6.34
N SER A 363 2.52 -5.44 -6.96
CA SER A 363 2.58 -6.02 -8.32
C SER A 363 1.39 -5.55 -9.15
N ASP A 364 1.63 -5.20 -10.42
CA ASP A 364 0.59 -4.82 -11.39
C ASP A 364 -0.41 -3.78 -10.85
N SER A 365 0.03 -2.88 -9.97
CA SER A 365 -0.85 -1.99 -9.22
C SER A 365 -0.57 -0.52 -9.51
N ILE A 366 -1.58 0.33 -9.36
CA ILE A 366 -1.46 1.77 -9.47
C ILE A 366 -1.62 2.36 -8.07
N LEU A 367 -0.63 3.11 -7.60
CA LEU A 367 -0.68 3.83 -6.33
C LEU A 367 -0.55 5.32 -6.60
N ARG A 368 -1.53 6.12 -6.16
CA ARG A 368 -1.49 7.59 -6.26
C ARG A 368 -1.34 8.22 -4.87
N GLN A 369 -0.43 9.18 -4.75
CA GLN A 369 -0.20 9.99 -3.55
C GLN A 369 0.06 9.16 -2.27
N ALA A 370 0.79 8.06 -2.39
CA ALA A 370 1.06 7.15 -1.28
C ALA A 370 2.17 7.68 -0.37
N ARG A 371 2.01 7.57 0.95
CA ARG A 371 3.14 7.65 1.90
C ARG A 371 3.45 6.25 2.43
N ILE A 372 4.72 5.87 2.37
CA ILE A 372 5.14 4.53 2.77
C ILE A 372 6.32 4.68 3.71
N VAL A 373 6.21 4.25 4.96
CA VAL A 373 7.34 4.24 5.91
C VAL A 373 7.71 2.79 6.19
N LYS A 374 8.83 2.33 5.65
CA LYS A 374 9.33 1.00 5.95
C LYS A 374 9.80 0.97 7.42
N GLY A 375 9.34 0.00 8.20
CA GLY A 375 9.80 -0.22 9.57
C GLY A 375 11.23 -0.79 9.65
N VAL A 376 11.80 -0.76 10.86
CA VAL A 376 13.21 -1.13 11.16
C VAL A 376 13.57 -2.61 10.93
N ALA A 377 12.59 -3.48 10.68
CA ALA A 377 12.76 -4.92 10.58
C ALA A 377 13.25 -5.42 9.19
N ALA A 378 13.74 -6.65 9.16
CA ALA A 378 14.67 -7.19 8.16
C ALA A 378 14.04 -7.85 6.92
N HIS A 379 13.09 -7.23 6.20
CA HIS A 379 12.69 -7.79 4.89
C HIS A 379 12.58 -6.78 3.75
N ALA A 380 12.47 -7.35 2.55
CA ALA A 380 12.48 -6.62 1.31
C ALA A 380 11.17 -5.83 1.12
N PHE A 381 11.32 -4.64 0.58
CA PHE A 381 10.24 -3.85 0.01
C PHE A 381 10.37 -3.93 -1.51
N GLN A 382 9.39 -4.52 -2.18
CA GLN A 382 9.44 -4.77 -3.62
C GLN A 382 8.25 -4.15 -4.34
N ILE A 383 8.54 -3.44 -5.44
CA ILE A 383 7.55 -3.04 -6.44
C ILE A 383 7.92 -3.73 -7.75
N ALA A 384 6.98 -4.45 -8.36
CA ALA A 384 7.25 -5.30 -9.51
C ALA A 384 6.12 -5.25 -10.55
N ASN A 385 6.40 -5.88 -11.69
CA ASN A 385 5.43 -6.25 -12.72
C ASN A 385 4.52 -5.09 -13.15
N GLY A 386 5.08 -4.05 -13.78
CA GLY A 386 4.25 -3.01 -14.40
C GLY A 386 3.54 -2.07 -13.43
N SER A 387 3.98 -1.98 -12.17
CA SER A 387 3.33 -1.10 -11.20
C SER A 387 3.62 0.38 -11.49
N ASP A 388 2.62 1.23 -11.30
CA ASP A 388 2.70 2.69 -11.47
C ASP A 388 2.55 3.38 -10.11
N ILE A 389 3.58 4.12 -9.68
CA ILE A 389 3.52 4.95 -8.46
C ILE A 389 3.52 6.43 -8.86
N LEU A 390 2.46 7.14 -8.52
CA LEU A 390 2.16 8.49 -9.00
C LEU A 390 2.00 9.47 -7.81
N GLY A 391 3.07 10.18 -7.47
CA GLY A 391 3.09 11.14 -6.38
C GLY A 391 3.15 10.49 -5.00
N GLY A 392 3.85 11.12 -4.04
CA GLY A 392 3.96 10.63 -2.68
C GLY A 392 5.40 10.54 -2.15
N ILE A 393 5.56 9.87 -1.00
CA ILE A 393 6.84 9.76 -0.27
C ILE A 393 7.05 8.33 0.22
N ILE A 394 8.21 7.73 -0.06
CA ILE A 394 8.68 6.48 0.53
C ILE A 394 9.85 6.78 1.46
N THR A 395 9.73 6.47 2.74
CA THR A 395 10.82 6.53 3.71
C THR A 395 11.29 5.12 4.04
N ALA A 396 12.51 4.79 3.64
CA ALA A 396 13.13 3.50 3.94
C ALA A 396 13.97 3.58 5.22
N ASN A 397 13.50 2.96 6.31
CA ASN A 397 14.20 2.87 7.60
C ASN A 397 14.55 1.40 7.90
N GLY A 398 15.65 0.86 7.38
CA GLY A 398 16.07 -0.52 7.67
C GLY A 398 17.42 -0.56 8.36
N THR A 399 17.46 -0.79 9.69
CA THR A 399 18.68 -0.73 10.53
C THR A 399 19.44 -2.05 10.64
N THR A 400 18.98 -3.11 9.99
CA THR A 400 19.56 -4.45 10.12
C THR A 400 20.56 -4.74 9.00
N THR A 401 21.77 -5.14 9.40
CA THR A 401 22.84 -5.64 8.53
C THR A 401 22.45 -7.01 7.99
N GLY A 402 21.94 -7.09 6.76
CA GLY A 402 21.61 -8.35 6.11
C GLY A 402 21.18 -8.15 4.65
N ALA A 403 21.36 -9.20 3.84
CA ALA A 403 21.02 -9.20 2.41
C ALA A 403 19.53 -8.90 2.14
N ASP A 404 18.67 -9.01 3.15
CA ASP A 404 17.21 -8.91 3.03
C ASP A 404 16.66 -7.49 3.24
N ALA A 405 17.47 -6.52 3.67
CA ALA A 405 17.07 -5.12 3.82
C ALA A 405 17.05 -4.37 2.46
N ARG A 406 16.42 -4.92 1.42
CA ARG A 406 16.41 -4.31 0.08
C ARG A 406 15.14 -3.49 -0.17
N PHE A 407 15.28 -2.36 -0.85
CA PHE A 407 14.21 -1.75 -1.63
C PHE A 407 14.48 -2.09 -3.09
N SER A 408 13.57 -2.80 -3.74
CA SER A 408 13.71 -3.18 -5.15
C SER A 408 12.51 -2.74 -5.96
N MET A 409 12.78 -2.27 -7.17
CA MET A 409 11.76 -1.95 -8.16
C MET A 409 12.10 -2.62 -9.48
N THR A 410 11.12 -3.24 -10.14
CA THR A 410 11.33 -3.95 -11.41
C THR A 410 10.18 -3.70 -12.36
N PHE A 411 10.49 -3.37 -13.62
CA PHE A 411 9.49 -3.14 -14.69
C PHE A 411 8.38 -2.15 -14.29
N SER A 412 8.72 -1.10 -13.55
CA SER A 412 7.74 -0.21 -12.91
C SER A 412 8.03 1.26 -13.22
N ARG A 413 7.03 2.12 -13.04
CA ARG A 413 7.16 3.56 -13.27
C ARG A 413 6.93 4.34 -11.99
N LEU A 414 7.78 5.33 -11.76
CA LEU A 414 7.61 6.34 -10.71
C LEU A 414 7.42 7.70 -11.36
N THR A 415 6.43 8.44 -10.88
CA THR A 415 6.19 9.82 -11.30
C THR A 415 6.03 10.70 -10.07
N SER A 416 6.81 11.77 -9.94
CA SER A 416 6.67 12.76 -8.86
C SER A 416 6.80 12.18 -7.44
N MET A 417 7.60 11.13 -7.26
CA MET A 417 7.81 10.44 -5.97
C MET A 417 9.06 10.93 -5.26
N ALA A 418 9.03 11.05 -3.92
CA ALA A 418 10.24 11.19 -3.12
C ALA A 418 10.56 9.86 -2.40
N ILE A 419 11.77 9.33 -2.56
CA ILE A 419 12.27 8.17 -1.83
C ILE A 419 13.43 8.66 -0.95
N THR A 420 13.33 8.48 0.36
CA THR A 420 14.39 8.87 1.30
C THR A 420 14.81 7.65 2.11
N GLN A 421 16.10 7.30 2.05
CA GLN A 421 16.68 6.29 2.92
C GLN A 421 17.44 6.96 4.07
N LEU A 422 17.03 6.63 5.30
CA LEU A 422 17.56 7.26 6.51
C LEU A 422 19.04 6.91 6.78
N PRO A 423 19.79 7.75 7.52
CA PRO A 423 21.21 7.54 7.85
C PRO A 423 21.55 6.22 8.53
N ALA A 424 20.67 5.76 9.43
CA ALA A 424 20.88 4.51 10.16
C ALA A 424 20.61 3.26 9.29
N SER A 425 20.20 3.43 8.03
CA SER A 425 19.86 2.31 7.17
C SER A 425 21.06 1.75 6.41
N SER A 426 21.24 0.43 6.44
CA SER A 426 22.29 -0.32 5.72
C SER A 426 21.75 -1.07 4.48
N GLY A 427 20.51 -0.80 4.10
CA GLY A 427 19.82 -1.49 3.01
C GLY A 427 20.28 -1.08 1.60
N SER A 428 20.05 -1.94 0.61
CA SER A 428 20.30 -1.64 -0.82
C SER A 428 19.06 -1.08 -1.51
N ILE A 429 19.24 -0.12 -2.41
CA ILE A 429 18.22 0.35 -3.35
C ILE A 429 18.55 -0.19 -4.75
N SER A 430 17.61 -0.88 -5.38
CA SER A 430 17.77 -1.42 -6.73
C SER A 430 16.58 -1.08 -7.62
N PHE A 431 16.86 -0.57 -8.82
CA PHE A 431 15.90 -0.36 -9.88
C PHE A 431 16.34 -1.17 -11.10
N ASN A 432 15.42 -1.94 -11.67
CA ASN A 432 15.66 -2.74 -12.86
C ASN A 432 14.55 -2.52 -13.89
N SER A 433 14.89 -2.02 -15.07
CA SER A 433 13.94 -1.74 -16.15
C SER A 433 12.83 -0.77 -15.71
N CYS A 434 13.19 0.25 -14.93
CA CYS A 434 12.24 1.21 -14.36
C CYS A 434 12.25 2.55 -15.11
N ASN A 435 11.12 3.25 -15.09
CA ASN A 435 11.01 4.61 -15.60
C ASN A 435 10.79 5.60 -14.44
N LEU A 436 11.79 6.44 -14.17
CA LEU A 436 11.81 7.45 -13.12
C LEU A 436 11.50 8.81 -13.74
N ASN A 437 10.32 9.36 -13.46
CA ASN A 437 9.87 10.67 -13.95
C ASN A 437 9.68 11.62 -12.77
N ASN A 438 10.29 12.80 -12.81
CA ASN A 438 10.18 13.84 -11.79
C ASN A 438 10.29 13.40 -10.33
N SER A 439 11.04 12.34 -10.05
CA SER A 439 11.15 11.75 -8.72
C SER A 439 12.40 12.25 -7.99
N LEU A 440 12.46 12.17 -6.67
CA LEU A 440 13.62 12.48 -5.86
C LEU A 440 14.01 11.19 -5.15
N ILE A 441 15.27 10.77 -5.22
CA ILE A 441 15.77 9.63 -4.45
C ILE A 441 16.98 10.10 -3.67
N GLU A 442 16.86 10.15 -2.34
CA GLU A 442 17.93 10.59 -1.47
C GLU A 442 18.36 9.46 -0.53
N MET A 443 19.62 9.07 -0.65
CA MET A 443 20.28 8.09 0.22
C MET A 443 21.29 8.84 1.09
N THR A 444 20.85 9.24 2.28
CA THR A 444 21.67 10.02 3.23
C THR A 444 22.57 9.10 4.07
N SER A 445 23.90 9.19 3.94
CA SER A 445 24.97 8.52 4.74
C SER A 445 24.83 7.00 5.09
N GLY A 446 25.95 6.33 5.36
CA GLY A 446 26.01 4.91 5.75
C GLY A 446 26.30 3.94 4.59
N PRO A 447 26.64 2.66 4.90
CA PRO A 447 27.02 1.63 3.92
C PRO A 447 25.81 1.24 3.07
N LYS A 448 25.73 1.74 1.84
CA LYS A 448 24.54 1.58 0.97
C LYS A 448 24.92 1.14 -0.44
N ASN A 449 24.09 0.27 -1.01
CA ASN A 449 24.20 -0.16 -2.41
C ASN A 449 23.14 0.54 -3.25
N LEU A 450 23.56 1.14 -4.37
CA LEU A 450 22.66 1.61 -5.41
C LEU A 450 22.88 0.78 -6.67
N SER A 451 21.81 0.21 -7.22
CA SER A 451 21.84 -0.44 -8.52
C SER A 451 20.77 0.14 -9.44
N LEU A 452 21.19 0.64 -10.60
CA LEU A 452 20.30 1.06 -11.70
C LEU A 452 20.63 0.19 -12.91
N THR A 453 19.68 -0.65 -13.34
CA THR A 453 19.84 -1.51 -14.51
C THR A 453 18.73 -1.21 -15.51
N ASP A 454 19.09 -0.86 -16.75
CA ASP A 454 18.16 -0.58 -17.86
C ASP A 454 17.05 0.43 -17.50
N CYS A 455 17.38 1.42 -16.67
CA CYS A 455 16.43 2.42 -16.19
C CYS A 455 16.43 3.68 -17.07
N LEU A 456 15.30 4.36 -17.15
CA LEU A 456 15.17 5.69 -17.75
C LEU A 456 14.92 6.73 -16.65
N MET A 457 15.71 7.79 -16.62
CA MET A 457 15.54 8.96 -15.74
C MET A 457 15.21 10.18 -16.59
N ASN A 458 14.00 10.75 -16.45
CA ASN A 458 13.55 11.88 -17.27
C ASN A 458 12.99 13.06 -16.45
N GLY A 459 13.82 14.09 -16.23
CA GLY A 459 13.45 15.25 -15.41
C GLY A 459 12.85 16.40 -16.21
N ILE A 460 11.70 16.93 -15.79
CA ILE A 460 11.07 18.10 -16.44
C ILE A 460 11.66 19.42 -15.90
N ASN A 461 12.05 19.50 -14.62
CA ASN A 461 12.67 20.68 -14.01
C ASN A 461 14.02 20.36 -13.36
N GLN A 462 14.88 21.37 -13.13
CA GLN A 462 16.25 21.19 -12.57
C GLN A 462 16.32 20.52 -11.18
N ALA A 463 15.19 20.44 -10.46
CA ALA A 463 15.06 19.75 -9.18
C ALA A 463 14.33 18.39 -9.28
N SER A 464 13.94 17.98 -10.49
CA SER A 464 13.08 16.83 -10.76
C SER A 464 13.91 15.69 -11.36
N ASN A 465 13.84 14.48 -10.77
CA ASN A 465 14.80 13.38 -10.99
C ASN A 465 16.20 13.67 -10.48
N TYR A 466 16.31 13.74 -9.15
CA TYR A 466 17.57 13.87 -8.45
C TYR A 466 17.83 12.60 -7.64
N ILE A 467 18.87 11.86 -7.98
CA ILE A 467 19.37 10.77 -7.12
C ILE A 467 20.63 11.28 -6.43
N LYS A 468 20.62 11.34 -5.10
CA LYS A 468 21.79 11.70 -4.28
C LYS A 468 22.17 10.52 -3.42
N THR A 469 23.38 10.02 -3.57
CA THR A 469 23.92 8.97 -2.69
C THR A 469 25.12 9.48 -1.91
N SER A 470 25.16 9.24 -0.61
CA SER A 470 26.36 9.42 0.21
C SER A 470 26.65 8.11 0.92
N ASN A 471 27.71 7.42 0.49
CA ASN A 471 28.14 6.15 1.09
C ASN A 471 29.34 6.37 2.03
N THR A 472 29.28 5.77 3.21
CA THR A 472 30.43 5.65 4.13
C THR A 472 30.80 4.18 4.26
N ALA A 473 32.04 3.86 3.86
CA ALA A 473 32.50 2.51 3.54
C ALA A 473 32.16 1.38 4.54
N ASN A 474 31.75 0.24 3.98
CA ASN A 474 31.99 -1.12 4.48
C ASN A 474 32.39 -2.00 3.27
N THR A 475 33.20 -3.04 3.50
CA THR A 475 33.94 -3.90 2.53
C THR A 475 33.14 -4.65 1.45
N SER A 476 31.87 -4.31 1.23
CA SER A 476 30.96 -4.97 0.28
C SER A 476 29.89 -4.04 -0.30
N THR A 477 30.11 -2.71 -0.23
CA THR A 477 29.15 -1.72 -0.75
C THR A 477 29.64 -1.04 -2.03
N GLY A 478 28.74 -0.72 -2.96
CA GLY A 478 29.07 -0.06 -4.21
C GLY A 478 27.87 0.34 -5.06
N ILE A 479 28.19 1.06 -6.13
CA ILE A 479 27.23 1.67 -7.05
C ILE A 479 27.41 1.02 -8.42
N ALA A 480 26.34 0.41 -8.92
CA ALA A 480 26.33 -0.28 -10.21
C ALA A 480 25.25 0.32 -11.12
N LEU A 481 25.69 1.00 -12.17
CA LEU A 481 24.85 1.55 -13.23
C LEU A 481 25.09 0.76 -14.51
N SER A 482 24.05 0.18 -15.08
CA SER A 482 24.12 -0.61 -16.31
C SER A 482 22.96 -0.24 -17.23
N GLY A 483 23.21 0.13 -18.49
CA GLY A 483 22.14 0.39 -19.45
C GLY A 483 21.20 1.55 -19.09
N THR A 484 21.59 2.38 -18.12
CA THR A 484 20.73 3.47 -17.60
C THR A 484 20.82 4.70 -18.49
N GLU A 485 19.68 5.26 -18.86
CA GLU A 485 19.57 6.48 -19.66
C GLU A 485 19.08 7.67 -18.81
N ILE A 486 19.82 8.78 -18.81
CA ILE A 486 19.48 10.03 -18.13
C ILE A 486 19.18 11.07 -19.21
N ARG A 487 17.97 11.64 -19.23
CA ARG A 487 17.54 12.63 -20.21
C ARG A 487 17.07 13.92 -19.56
N GLU A 488 17.06 14.99 -20.37
CA GLU A 488 16.47 16.29 -20.03
C GLU A 488 17.04 16.82 -18.71
N ASN A 489 16.25 17.27 -17.74
CA ASN A 489 16.77 17.73 -16.45
C ASN A 489 17.07 16.60 -15.44
N GLY A 490 17.16 15.34 -15.90
CA GLY A 490 17.53 14.22 -15.05
C GLY A 490 18.95 14.37 -14.47
N ARG A 491 19.10 14.12 -13.18
CA ARG A 491 20.36 14.30 -12.43
C ARG A 491 20.65 13.11 -11.51
N LEU A 492 21.86 12.57 -11.63
CA LEU A 492 22.43 11.58 -10.72
C LEU A 492 23.71 12.14 -10.11
N ASP A 493 23.67 12.41 -8.80
CA ASP A 493 24.82 12.85 -8.02
C ASP A 493 25.22 11.74 -7.04
N ILE A 494 26.39 11.18 -7.28
CA ILE A 494 26.98 10.14 -6.45
C ILE A 494 28.08 10.79 -5.62
N THR A 495 28.01 10.67 -4.31
CA THR A 495 29.09 11.03 -3.39
C THR A 495 29.57 9.79 -2.62
N GLU A 496 30.82 9.41 -2.77
CA GLU A 496 31.36 8.17 -2.20
C GLU A 496 32.57 8.47 -1.30
N THR A 497 32.53 8.07 -0.02
CA THR A 497 33.65 8.32 0.91
C THR A 497 34.08 7.06 1.64
N GLY A 498 35.38 6.74 1.55
CA GLY A 498 36.01 5.62 2.26
C GLY A 498 36.51 4.48 1.35
N ALA A 499 37.45 3.70 1.89
CA ALA A 499 38.09 2.58 1.20
C ALA A 499 37.19 1.33 1.16
N GLY A 500 37.28 0.53 0.10
CA GLY A 500 36.58 -0.75 -0.07
C GLY A 500 35.27 -0.68 -0.85
N SER A 501 34.89 0.47 -1.40
CA SER A 501 33.72 0.60 -2.29
C SER A 501 34.06 0.63 -3.77
N PHE A 502 33.07 0.30 -4.60
CA PHE A 502 33.21 0.32 -6.05
C PHE A 502 32.17 1.21 -6.74
N ILE A 503 32.56 1.81 -7.86
CA ILE A 503 31.66 2.53 -8.77
C ILE A 503 31.84 1.93 -10.17
N GLN A 504 30.75 1.38 -10.71
CA GLN A 504 30.70 0.83 -12.04
C GLN A 504 29.59 1.51 -12.85
N VAL A 505 29.96 2.11 -13.98
CA VAL A 505 29.04 2.71 -14.94
C VAL A 505 29.28 2.04 -16.29
N ASN A 506 28.27 1.35 -16.82
CA ASN A 506 28.39 0.55 -18.02
C ASN A 506 27.19 0.76 -18.95
N ARG A 507 27.41 0.98 -20.25
CA ARG A 507 26.33 1.14 -21.24
C ARG A 507 25.33 2.26 -20.89
N CYS A 508 25.76 3.27 -20.15
CA CYS A 508 24.89 4.38 -19.76
C CYS A 508 24.83 5.44 -20.85
N VAL A 509 23.70 6.13 -20.94
CA VAL A 509 23.46 7.19 -21.92
C VAL A 509 23.03 8.45 -21.17
N ILE A 510 23.72 9.56 -21.39
CA ILE A 510 23.42 10.85 -20.75
C ILE A 510 23.09 11.83 -21.87
N LYS A 511 21.87 12.37 -21.85
CA LYS A 511 21.33 13.22 -22.92
C LYS A 511 20.77 14.54 -22.43
N GLY A 512 21.05 15.60 -23.18
CA GLY A 512 20.38 16.89 -23.05
C GLY A 512 18.95 16.89 -23.58
N GLY A 513 18.22 17.96 -23.29
CA GLY A 513 16.94 18.23 -23.92
C GLY A 513 17.11 18.99 -25.23
N VAL A 514 16.25 18.67 -26.20
CA VAL A 514 16.27 19.25 -27.57
C VAL A 514 15.99 20.77 -27.57
N LEU A 515 15.44 21.31 -26.48
CA LEU A 515 15.10 22.71 -26.29
C LEU A 515 16.10 23.30 -25.28
N GLY A 516 17.14 23.97 -25.78
CA GLY A 516 18.32 24.38 -25.01
C GLY A 516 18.04 24.90 -23.60
N GLY A 517 18.83 24.43 -22.64
CA GLY A 517 18.76 24.81 -21.22
C GLY A 517 18.48 23.67 -20.25
N SER A 518 18.12 22.47 -20.74
CA SER A 518 18.02 21.24 -19.95
C SER A 518 19.11 20.24 -20.34
N PHE A 519 19.83 19.72 -19.36
CA PHE A 519 20.96 18.83 -19.59
C PHE A 519 20.91 17.64 -18.64
N GLY A 520 20.96 16.43 -19.20
CA GLY A 520 21.09 15.23 -18.41
C GLY A 520 22.45 15.28 -17.73
N ARG A 521 22.48 15.00 -16.42
CA ARG A 521 23.70 15.13 -15.64
C ARG A 521 23.99 13.89 -14.82
N MET A 522 25.25 13.46 -14.88
CA MET A 522 25.85 12.54 -13.92
C MET A 522 27.06 13.20 -13.28
N LEU A 523 27.05 13.33 -11.95
CA LEU A 523 28.22 13.70 -11.15
C LEU A 523 28.60 12.50 -10.29
N ILE A 524 29.88 12.13 -10.31
CA ILE A 524 30.45 11.17 -9.38
C ILE A 524 31.56 11.87 -8.63
N ASP A 525 31.43 12.00 -7.32
CA ASP A 525 32.39 12.65 -6.44
C ASP A 525 32.81 11.69 -5.33
N GLY A 526 34.01 11.11 -5.37
CA GLY A 526 34.37 10.22 -4.28
C GLY A 526 35.64 9.42 -4.39
N THR A 527 36.08 8.90 -3.26
CA THR A 527 37.35 8.19 -3.08
C THR A 527 37.19 6.67 -3.13
N SER A 528 36.38 6.12 -4.05
CA SER A 528 36.21 4.67 -4.21
C SER A 528 37.49 3.98 -4.67
N ASP A 529 37.80 2.79 -4.15
CA ASP A 529 39.01 2.04 -4.51
C ASP A 529 38.93 1.43 -5.91
N ALA A 530 37.74 1.04 -6.36
CA ALA A 530 37.51 0.46 -7.68
C ALA A 530 36.54 1.32 -8.51
N PHE A 531 37.03 1.90 -9.61
CA PHE A 531 36.24 2.76 -10.48
C PHE A 531 36.30 2.28 -11.93
N SER A 532 35.13 2.16 -12.57
CA SER A 532 35.01 1.84 -13.99
C SER A 532 33.85 2.58 -14.66
N VAL A 533 34.12 3.18 -15.82
CA VAL A 533 33.15 3.79 -16.73
C VAL A 533 33.41 3.22 -18.12
N SER A 534 32.38 2.64 -18.73
CA SER A 534 32.55 1.85 -19.95
C SER A 534 31.35 1.87 -20.87
N ASN A 535 31.58 1.83 -22.18
CA ASN A 535 30.53 1.76 -23.20
C ASN A 535 29.47 2.87 -23.06
N CYS A 536 29.84 4.05 -22.54
CA CYS A 536 28.89 5.11 -22.24
C CYS A 536 28.80 6.13 -23.38
N VAL A 537 27.63 6.77 -23.50
CA VAL A 537 27.38 7.85 -24.45
C VAL A 537 26.97 9.10 -23.70
N VAL A 538 27.58 10.24 -24.01
CA VAL A 538 27.24 11.57 -23.50
C VAL A 538 26.94 12.47 -24.69
N ASP A 539 25.66 12.69 -24.98
CA ASP A 539 25.20 13.49 -26.13
C ASP A 539 24.38 14.68 -25.59
N ASP A 540 24.89 15.90 -25.67
CA ASP A 540 24.26 17.11 -25.09
C ASP A 540 24.06 17.02 -23.57
N GLY A 541 24.76 16.10 -22.91
CA GLY A 541 24.71 15.88 -21.46
C GLY A 541 26.02 16.25 -20.76
N ILE A 542 26.04 16.13 -19.44
CA ILE A 542 27.22 16.39 -18.61
C ILE A 542 27.53 15.15 -17.77
N PHE A 543 28.73 14.59 -17.94
CA PHE A 543 29.30 13.58 -17.05
C PHE A 543 30.55 14.17 -16.38
N THR A 544 30.50 14.33 -15.07
CA THR A 544 31.67 14.74 -14.27
C THR A 544 32.09 13.67 -13.27
N VAL A 545 33.38 13.40 -13.18
CA VAL A 545 34.01 12.58 -12.14
C VAL A 545 34.98 13.47 -11.34
N THR A 546 34.80 13.56 -10.02
CA THR A 546 35.67 14.30 -9.10
C THR A 546 36.23 13.40 -8.00
N ASN A 547 37.43 13.75 -7.50
CA ASN A 547 38.02 13.15 -6.29
C ASN A 547 38.23 11.61 -6.28
N ALA A 548 38.28 10.96 -7.45
CA ALA A 548 38.53 9.51 -7.56
C ALA A 548 39.80 9.08 -6.79
N ALA A 549 39.75 7.97 -6.04
CA ALA A 549 40.86 7.55 -5.17
C ALA A 549 42.17 7.31 -5.94
N ALA A 550 43.29 7.40 -5.22
CA ALA A 550 44.57 6.92 -5.72
C ALA A 550 44.45 5.44 -6.13
N GLY A 551 44.77 5.12 -7.38
CA GLY A 551 44.70 3.74 -7.89
C GLY A 551 43.42 3.39 -8.67
N SER A 552 42.31 4.07 -8.41
CA SER A 552 40.98 3.73 -8.98
C SER A 552 40.88 3.84 -10.51
N LEU A 553 41.70 4.71 -11.11
CA LEU A 553 41.76 4.96 -12.55
C LEU A 553 42.94 4.29 -13.26
N THR A 554 43.64 3.36 -12.60
CA THR A 554 44.88 2.78 -13.13
C THR A 554 44.67 1.63 -14.10
N SER A 555 43.48 1.02 -14.13
CA SER A 555 43.18 -0.11 -14.99
C SER A 555 42.92 0.34 -16.44
N PRO A 556 43.35 -0.43 -17.45
CA PRO A 556 42.90 -0.27 -18.84
C PRO A 556 41.38 -0.21 -19.00
N THR A 557 40.64 -0.78 -18.05
CA THR A 557 39.17 -0.85 -18.04
C THR A 557 38.53 0.20 -17.14
N SER A 558 39.28 1.18 -16.63
CA SER A 558 38.75 2.21 -15.73
C SER A 558 37.92 3.25 -16.47
N VAL A 559 38.36 3.74 -17.63
CA VAL A 559 37.57 4.61 -18.50
C VAL A 559 37.84 4.21 -19.95
N TYR A 560 36.89 3.52 -20.57
CA TYR A 560 37.07 2.97 -21.91
C TYR A 560 35.80 2.93 -22.75
N ASP A 561 35.95 2.95 -24.07
CA ASP A 561 34.84 2.88 -25.04
C ASP A 561 33.76 3.94 -24.75
N ILE A 562 34.17 5.21 -24.67
CA ILE A 562 33.26 6.33 -24.36
C ILE A 562 33.03 7.14 -25.64
N LYS A 563 31.77 7.48 -25.89
CA LYS A 563 31.39 8.44 -26.93
C LYS A 563 30.87 9.72 -26.26
N VAL A 564 31.53 10.85 -26.54
CA VAL A 564 31.03 12.18 -26.22
C VAL A 564 30.57 12.82 -27.53
N GLY A 565 29.27 12.82 -27.79
CA GLY A 565 28.69 13.39 -29.00
C GLY A 565 28.15 14.80 -28.78
N CYS A 566 27.33 15.25 -29.73
CA CYS A 566 27.08 16.66 -29.98
C CYS A 566 26.73 17.45 -28.72
N GLY A 567 27.45 18.53 -28.40
CA GLY A 567 27.22 19.37 -27.21
C GLY A 567 27.52 18.72 -25.85
N GLY A 568 27.91 17.44 -25.83
CA GLY A 568 28.20 16.69 -24.62
C GLY A 568 29.50 17.12 -23.94
N THR A 569 29.54 17.00 -22.62
CA THR A 569 30.75 17.25 -21.82
C THR A 569 31.05 16.04 -20.93
N PHE A 570 32.26 15.50 -21.05
CA PHE A 570 32.82 14.51 -20.14
C PHE A 570 34.04 15.10 -19.44
N SER A 571 34.03 15.15 -18.11
CA SER A 571 35.10 15.76 -17.33
C SER A 571 35.56 14.86 -16.19
N VAL A 572 36.87 14.69 -16.04
CA VAL A 572 37.51 14.03 -14.91
C VAL A 572 38.42 15.03 -14.21
N VAL A 573 38.08 15.45 -13.00
CA VAL A 573 38.86 16.42 -12.22
C VAL A 573 39.29 15.74 -10.94
N ASN A 574 40.57 15.40 -10.82
CA ASN A 574 40.98 14.61 -9.65
C ASN A 574 42.30 15.10 -9.04
N PRO A 575 42.30 15.48 -7.74
CA PRO A 575 43.45 16.02 -7.02
C PRO A 575 44.44 14.97 -6.49
N SER A 576 44.28 13.66 -6.76
CA SER A 576 45.16 12.64 -6.16
C SER A 576 46.46 12.37 -6.94
N ALA A 577 47.60 12.40 -6.24
CA ALA A 577 48.96 12.50 -6.77
C ALA A 577 49.75 11.18 -6.89
N ALA A 578 49.13 9.99 -6.87
CA ALA A 578 49.89 8.76 -6.61
C ALA A 578 49.94 7.68 -7.72
N ALA A 579 49.06 7.68 -8.75
CA ALA A 579 49.08 6.59 -9.75
C ALA A 579 48.74 7.02 -11.19
N THR A 580 49.36 6.35 -12.18
CA THR A 580 49.10 6.56 -13.63
C THR A 580 47.67 6.20 -13.99
N ARG A 581 46.95 7.09 -14.66
CA ARG A 581 45.52 6.95 -14.98
C ARG A 581 45.34 6.58 -16.44
N GLN A 582 44.40 5.68 -16.77
CA GLN A 582 44.22 5.20 -18.13
C GLN A 582 42.88 5.65 -18.74
N PHE A 583 42.93 6.19 -19.95
CA PHE A 583 41.77 6.53 -20.78
C PHE A 583 41.93 5.87 -22.14
N ARG A 584 40.95 5.07 -22.59
CA ARG A 584 41.07 4.29 -23.82
C ARG A 584 39.86 4.41 -24.73
N HIS A 585 40.04 4.43 -26.05
CA HIS A 585 38.96 4.34 -27.03
C HIS A 585 37.85 5.39 -26.80
N ILE A 586 38.24 6.67 -26.82
CA ILE A 586 37.30 7.77 -26.60
C ILE A 586 37.03 8.45 -27.93
N ARG A 587 35.75 8.54 -28.31
CA ARG A 587 35.30 9.30 -29.48
C ARG A 587 34.64 10.59 -29.03
N ILE A 588 35.08 11.72 -29.57
CA ILE A 588 34.63 13.06 -29.22
C ILE A 588 34.18 13.76 -30.51
N GLN A 589 32.90 14.11 -30.63
CA GLN A 589 32.33 14.62 -31.88
C GLN A 589 31.21 15.66 -31.65
N GLY A 590 31.06 16.61 -32.58
CA GLY A 590 29.94 17.56 -32.63
C GLY A 590 30.03 18.68 -31.59
N ARG A 591 31.15 19.40 -31.51
CA ARG A 591 31.36 20.47 -30.51
C ARG A 591 31.32 19.95 -29.07
N ALA A 592 31.69 18.68 -28.90
CA ALA A 592 31.76 18.01 -27.61
C ALA A 592 33.08 18.33 -26.90
N VAL A 593 33.09 18.19 -25.57
CA VAL A 593 34.28 18.43 -24.75
C VAL A 593 34.60 17.21 -23.90
N PHE A 594 35.82 16.70 -24.04
CA PHE A 594 36.42 15.80 -23.05
C PHE A 594 37.51 16.54 -22.30
N SER A 595 37.48 16.49 -20.97
CA SER A 595 38.49 17.11 -20.11
C SER A 595 38.98 16.14 -19.06
N ALA A 596 40.29 16.02 -18.91
CA ALA A 596 40.93 15.38 -17.77
C ALA A 596 41.92 16.37 -17.15
N LEU A 597 41.65 16.74 -15.89
CA LEU A 597 42.45 17.68 -15.11
C LEU A 597 43.10 16.97 -13.91
N ASN A 598 44.42 17.05 -13.83
CA ASN A 598 45.22 16.62 -12.68
C ASN A 598 45.82 17.86 -11.99
N THR A 599 45.38 18.15 -10.76
CA THR A 599 45.74 19.38 -10.03
C THR A 599 46.93 19.21 -9.08
N SER A 600 47.46 18.00 -8.86
CA SER A 600 48.38 17.72 -7.75
C SER A 600 49.83 17.39 -8.12
N GLY A 601 50.23 17.57 -9.38
CA GLY A 601 51.63 17.41 -9.79
C GLY A 601 52.19 15.98 -9.71
N GLY A 602 51.38 14.98 -9.35
CA GLY A 602 51.70 13.54 -9.35
C GLY A 602 51.47 12.84 -10.70
N PRO A 603 51.66 11.50 -10.80
CA PRO A 603 51.88 10.76 -12.05
C PRO A 603 50.66 10.72 -13.00
N ASN A 604 50.90 10.08 -14.14
CA ASN A 604 50.58 10.57 -15.49
C ASN A 604 49.24 10.09 -16.04
N PHE A 605 48.78 10.69 -17.13
CA PHE A 605 47.73 10.12 -17.97
C PHE A 605 48.36 9.20 -19.03
N ASP A 606 47.92 7.95 -19.11
CA ASP A 606 48.15 7.04 -20.25
C ASP A 606 46.86 7.01 -21.08
N VAL A 607 46.89 7.71 -22.21
CA VAL A 607 45.72 7.94 -23.06
C VAL A 607 45.95 7.26 -24.39
N PHE A 608 44.97 6.48 -24.86
CA PHE A 608 45.13 5.61 -26.02
C PHE A 608 43.87 5.56 -26.89
N GLY A 609 44.01 5.69 -28.21
CA GLY A 609 42.91 5.48 -29.15
C GLY A 609 41.84 6.56 -29.03
N ILE A 610 42.18 7.82 -29.33
CA ILE A 610 41.25 8.94 -29.21
C ILE A 610 40.88 9.45 -30.60
N GLU A 611 39.61 9.68 -30.84
CA GLU A 611 39.09 10.25 -32.09
C GLU A 611 38.39 11.57 -31.79
N LEU A 612 38.85 12.67 -32.39
CA LEU A 612 38.20 13.99 -32.32
C LEU A 612 37.67 14.39 -33.69
N SER A 613 36.45 14.88 -33.75
CA SER A 613 35.84 15.37 -35.00
C SER A 613 34.86 16.53 -34.76
N ASP A 614 34.48 17.22 -35.83
CA ASP A 614 33.39 18.21 -35.85
C ASP A 614 33.46 19.29 -34.75
N GLU A 615 34.53 20.10 -34.74
CA GLU A 615 34.69 21.23 -33.78
C GLU A 615 34.78 20.81 -32.30
N SER A 616 35.19 19.57 -32.02
CA SER A 616 35.28 19.05 -30.65
C SER A 616 36.58 19.40 -29.94
N GLN A 617 36.60 19.23 -28.62
CA GLN A 617 37.75 19.59 -27.78
C GLN A 617 38.19 18.45 -26.85
N LEU A 618 39.48 18.18 -26.83
CA LEU A 618 40.16 17.36 -25.82
C LEU A 618 41.06 18.25 -24.96
N ASN A 619 40.91 18.20 -23.64
CA ASN A 619 41.73 18.91 -22.68
C ASN A 619 42.40 17.93 -21.71
N LEU A 620 43.71 17.74 -21.82
CA LEU A 620 44.52 16.95 -20.89
C LEU A 620 45.46 17.88 -20.13
N LEU A 621 44.97 18.40 -19.00
CA LEU A 621 45.62 19.45 -18.21
C LEU A 621 46.20 18.87 -16.91
N GLY A 622 47.46 19.20 -16.56
CA GLY A 622 48.17 18.63 -15.39
C GLY A 622 49.48 17.91 -15.75
N ALA A 623 50.29 17.53 -14.75
CA ALA A 623 51.60 16.92 -15.01
C ALA A 623 51.48 15.60 -15.81
N LEU A 624 52.21 15.50 -16.92
CA LEU A 624 52.20 14.37 -17.86
C LEU A 624 53.63 13.84 -18.05
N ALA A 625 53.86 12.58 -17.70
CA ALA A 625 55.10 11.84 -18.03
C ALA A 625 54.86 10.50 -18.75
N ALA A 626 53.63 10.24 -19.24
CA ALA A 626 53.32 9.15 -20.17
C ALA A 626 52.76 9.74 -21.49
N PRO A 627 52.98 9.06 -22.64
CA PRO A 627 52.53 9.55 -23.94
C PRO A 627 51.02 9.38 -24.15
N VAL A 628 50.41 10.32 -24.85
CA VAL A 628 49.07 10.21 -25.45
C VAL A 628 49.26 9.55 -26.82
N ARG A 629 48.61 8.41 -27.09
CA ARG A 629 48.90 7.51 -28.22
C ARG A 629 47.68 7.30 -29.10
N ASP A 630 47.92 7.07 -30.39
CA ASP A 630 46.91 6.68 -31.38
C ASP A 630 45.72 7.67 -31.39
N ILE A 631 46.02 8.93 -31.70
CA ILE A 631 45.02 10.02 -31.72
C ILE A 631 44.74 10.43 -33.15
N ASP A 632 43.47 10.41 -33.56
CA ASP A 632 43.02 11.02 -34.81
C ASP A 632 42.29 12.33 -34.51
N ILE A 633 42.79 13.45 -35.02
CA ILE A 633 42.20 14.79 -34.87
C ILE A 633 41.65 15.25 -36.22
N MET A 634 40.34 15.47 -36.32
CA MET A 634 39.65 15.81 -37.56
C MET A 634 38.80 17.07 -37.43
N GLY A 635 38.52 17.71 -38.56
CA GLY A 635 37.74 18.95 -38.63
C GLY A 635 38.36 20.10 -37.84
N ARG A 636 37.56 21.06 -37.40
CA ARG A 636 38.05 22.24 -36.64
C ARG A 636 38.24 21.95 -35.15
N SER A 637 38.68 20.74 -34.82
CA SER A 637 38.79 20.24 -33.44
C SER A 637 40.07 20.72 -32.75
N VAL A 638 40.04 20.80 -31.42
CA VAL A 638 41.15 21.29 -30.59
C VAL A 638 41.62 20.21 -29.62
N CYS A 639 42.90 19.85 -29.67
CA CYS A 639 43.55 18.96 -28.72
C CYS A 639 44.57 19.74 -27.88
N ASN A 640 44.32 19.83 -26.58
CA ASN A 640 45.22 20.48 -25.62
C ASN A 640 45.85 19.44 -24.71
N VAL A 641 47.18 19.35 -24.74
CA VAL A 641 48.00 18.47 -23.92
C VAL A 641 49.00 19.32 -23.15
N ASN A 642 49.09 19.15 -21.84
CA ASN A 642 49.85 20.05 -20.96
C ASN A 642 51.35 20.18 -21.30
N ILE A 643 51.97 21.23 -20.74
CA ILE A 643 53.41 21.53 -20.76
C ILE A 643 54.20 20.34 -20.18
N GLY A 644 54.87 19.57 -21.03
CA GLY A 644 55.66 18.39 -20.67
C GLY A 644 55.09 17.05 -21.14
N GLY A 645 53.80 16.98 -21.50
CA GLY A 645 53.20 15.80 -22.10
C GLY A 645 53.74 15.51 -23.49
N SER A 646 53.64 14.26 -23.92
CA SER A 646 54.09 13.85 -25.25
C SER A 646 53.01 13.10 -26.00
N ILE A 647 53.03 13.18 -27.33
CA ILE A 647 52.05 12.53 -28.22
C ILE A 647 52.80 11.59 -29.16
N GLN A 648 52.23 10.42 -29.45
CA GLN A 648 52.78 9.40 -30.35
C GLN A 648 51.69 8.90 -31.30
N ASN A 649 52.05 8.48 -32.52
CA ASN A 649 51.14 7.90 -33.50
C ASN A 649 49.84 8.72 -33.70
N HIS A 650 49.92 10.04 -33.92
CA HIS A 650 48.73 10.85 -34.17
C HIS A 650 48.54 11.14 -35.66
N ARG A 651 47.28 11.35 -36.07
CA ARG A 651 46.91 11.92 -37.37
C ARG A 651 46.12 13.20 -37.17
N GLN A 652 46.24 14.13 -38.12
CA GLN A 652 45.66 15.46 -38.00
C GLN A 652 45.17 15.97 -39.37
N ASP A 653 43.91 16.41 -39.46
CA ASP A 653 43.34 17.05 -40.66
C ASP A 653 43.65 18.56 -40.72
N GLN A 654 43.32 19.20 -41.85
CA GLN A 654 43.40 20.65 -42.02
C GLN A 654 42.45 21.37 -41.02
N GLU A 655 42.84 22.56 -40.56
CA GLU A 655 42.08 23.43 -39.61
C GLU A 655 41.94 22.95 -38.16
N THR A 656 42.52 21.81 -37.82
CA THR A 656 42.64 21.33 -36.43
C THR A 656 43.69 22.12 -35.65
N VAL A 657 43.57 22.15 -34.32
CA VAL A 657 44.56 22.77 -33.43
C VAL A 657 45.11 21.72 -32.47
N LEU A 658 46.45 21.57 -32.46
CA LEU A 658 47.16 20.76 -31.48
C LEU A 658 48.09 21.63 -30.63
N ASN A 659 47.78 21.73 -29.35
CA ASN A 659 48.61 22.43 -28.36
C ASN A 659 49.29 21.38 -27.47
N THR A 660 50.61 21.23 -27.59
CA THR A 660 51.39 20.27 -26.78
C THR A 660 52.67 20.89 -26.23
N GLY A 661 53.08 20.46 -25.03
CA GLY A 661 54.28 20.93 -24.34
C GLY A 661 55.60 20.25 -24.69
N ALA A 662 55.57 19.03 -25.24
CA ALA A 662 56.76 18.33 -25.71
C ALA A 662 56.40 17.27 -26.77
N PHE A 663 57.30 17.02 -27.72
CA PHE A 663 57.15 15.92 -28.68
C PHE A 663 57.97 14.71 -28.20
N SER A 664 57.41 13.50 -28.34
CA SER A 664 58.11 12.24 -28.09
C SER A 664 58.42 11.58 -29.42
N HIS A 665 59.63 11.05 -29.52
CA HIS A 665 60.34 10.62 -30.72
C HIS A 665 59.80 9.33 -31.40
N PHE A 666 58.64 8.82 -31.01
CA PHE A 666 58.16 7.54 -31.53
C PHE A 666 57.01 7.74 -32.52
N TRP A 667 57.32 7.56 -33.81
CA TRP A 667 56.38 7.40 -34.94
C TRP A 667 55.28 8.47 -35.00
N THR A 668 55.66 9.73 -35.07
CA THR A 668 54.74 10.79 -35.46
C THR A 668 54.55 10.76 -36.98
N VAL A 669 53.39 10.29 -37.46
CA VAL A 669 53.05 10.29 -38.88
C VAL A 669 52.12 11.46 -39.17
N PHE A 670 52.66 12.55 -39.69
CA PHE A 670 51.87 13.67 -40.18
C PHE A 670 51.22 13.32 -41.53
N GLU A 671 50.11 12.59 -41.46
CA GLU A 671 49.34 12.23 -42.64
C GLU A 671 48.26 13.29 -42.87
N LEU A 672 48.53 14.25 -43.76
CA LEU A 672 47.48 15.11 -44.30
C LEU A 672 46.52 14.22 -45.09
N ARG A 673 45.36 13.95 -44.50
CA ARG A 673 44.35 13.01 -45.04
C ARG A 673 43.80 13.40 -46.42
N ASN A 674 44.05 14.65 -46.85
CA ASN A 674 43.77 15.12 -48.20
C ASN A 674 45.04 15.69 -48.87
N PRO A 675 45.81 14.87 -49.60
CA PRO A 675 47.05 15.32 -50.26
C PRO A 675 46.84 16.31 -51.41
N LEU A 676 45.58 16.60 -51.80
CA LEU A 676 45.23 17.51 -52.91
C LEU A 676 44.76 18.91 -52.45
N ALA A 677 44.60 19.14 -51.14
CA ALA A 677 44.14 20.43 -50.64
C ALA A 677 45.32 21.41 -50.46
N VAL A 678 45.43 22.34 -51.42
CA VAL A 678 46.40 23.42 -51.52
C VAL A 678 46.45 24.28 -50.25
N ALA A 679 47.60 24.26 -49.56
CA ALA A 679 48.24 25.34 -48.82
C ALA A 679 47.37 26.26 -47.92
N VAL A 680 46.56 25.71 -47.00
CA VAL A 680 46.23 26.42 -45.76
C VAL A 680 47.18 25.93 -44.68
N PRO A 681 48.07 26.77 -44.12
CA PRO A 681 48.96 26.37 -43.04
C PRO A 681 48.12 25.93 -41.84
N THR A 682 48.22 24.67 -41.43
CA THR A 682 47.70 24.24 -40.13
C THR A 682 48.51 24.96 -39.05
N PRO A 683 47.89 25.79 -38.19
CA PRO A 683 48.64 26.54 -37.19
C PRO A 683 49.14 25.58 -36.10
N PHE A 684 50.46 25.47 -35.99
CA PHE A 684 51.11 24.80 -34.87
C PHE A 684 51.57 25.82 -33.83
N THR A 685 51.08 25.74 -32.60
CA THR A 685 51.52 26.63 -31.53
C THR A 685 52.64 25.95 -30.73
N CYS A 686 53.87 26.43 -30.90
CA CYS A 686 55.02 25.93 -30.14
C CYS A 686 55.17 26.73 -28.84
N THR A 687 55.13 26.06 -27.68
CA THR A 687 55.31 26.76 -26.39
C THR A 687 56.81 26.93 -26.05
N ALA A 688 57.14 27.84 -25.14
CA ALA A 688 58.52 28.05 -24.69
C ALA A 688 59.20 26.78 -24.14
N ALA A 689 58.42 25.81 -23.62
CA ALA A 689 58.93 24.52 -23.18
C ALA A 689 59.39 23.62 -24.34
N ASN A 690 58.77 23.74 -25.51
CA ASN A 690 59.14 22.99 -26.72
C ASN A 690 60.50 23.48 -27.25
N ILE A 691 60.75 24.79 -27.19
CA ILE A 691 62.02 25.43 -27.59
C ILE A 691 63.17 25.01 -26.65
N GLY A 692 62.89 24.69 -25.38
CA GLY A 692 63.91 24.15 -24.47
C GLY A 692 64.47 22.78 -24.87
N LYS A 693 63.82 22.05 -25.78
CA LYS A 693 64.20 20.69 -26.24
C LYS A 693 64.75 20.66 -27.68
N LEU A 694 65.25 21.80 -28.19
CA LEU A 694 65.81 22.06 -29.54
C LEU A 694 66.94 21.13 -30.04
N ARG A 695 67.32 20.08 -29.31
CA ARG A 695 68.33 19.09 -29.75
C ARG A 695 67.78 17.67 -29.79
N SER A 696 66.50 17.51 -30.07
CA SER A 696 65.90 16.19 -30.24
C SER A 696 65.42 16.03 -31.68
N LYS A 697 65.69 14.86 -32.27
CA LYS A 697 65.16 14.48 -33.60
C LYS A 697 63.63 14.63 -33.69
N ALA A 698 62.92 14.57 -32.57
CA ALA A 698 61.48 14.84 -32.51
C ALA A 698 61.10 16.28 -32.88
N PHE A 699 61.99 17.25 -32.66
CA PHE A 699 61.82 18.62 -33.12
C PHE A 699 62.09 18.73 -34.63
N ASP A 700 63.14 18.07 -35.13
CA ASP A 700 63.49 18.02 -36.55
C ASP A 700 62.37 17.38 -37.39
N ASP A 701 61.83 16.24 -36.93
CA ASP A 701 60.67 15.58 -37.54
C ASP A 701 59.40 16.47 -37.50
N TRP A 702 59.26 17.31 -36.47
CA TRP A 702 58.10 18.22 -36.31
C TRP A 702 58.16 19.42 -37.26
N ILE A 703 59.35 19.95 -37.54
CA ILE A 703 59.54 20.99 -38.57
C ILE A 703 59.60 20.40 -39.99
N GLY A 704 59.55 19.07 -40.13
CA GLY A 704 59.60 18.36 -41.41
C GLY A 704 60.99 18.33 -42.05
N VAL A 705 62.06 18.29 -41.26
CA VAL A 705 63.47 18.26 -41.70
C VAL A 705 64.05 16.85 -41.64
#